data_AF-A0A9P1M716-F1
#
_entry.id   AF-A0A9P1M716-F1
#
_cell.length_a   1.000
_cell.length_b   1.000
_cell.length_c   1.000
_cell.angle_alpha   90.00
_cell.angle_beta   90.00
_cell.angle_gamma   90.00
#
_symmetry.space_group_name_H-M   'P 1'
#
loop_
_entity.id
_entity.type
_entity.pdbx_description
1 polymer ?
#
loop_
_entity_poly.entity_id
_entity_poly.type
_entity_poly.pdbx_seq_one_letter_code
_entity_poly.pdbx_strand_id
1 'polypeptide(L)'
;MQDAGSSGHAELLARQAIRALAAPCDAQMQHGYGAMRAAAAQFLGELLLQQHGESVWDAHLRQQPLPSEDRSLLLEAEQLFRQALSLTLTRRATLGLVQALFQLALFDDFGARMSEVQSLLREDLSKMEALDVDIFASQCNLAFCFQLQGYDQEARAIYDQVLPGYCRWADNESKVSPAMPLSLGASTIGAACAAHNSACLDGNLSKLRWALQATRPDRRVSTCIATRLLQHLTIAGAEDEAQQLMEEFQLKKEEVSSIEDNFLALWPQRPSSRSKWRRPTTNPRRSVCAELYLRPKIDLLTAKNRAEPIIAEVRQEGDAALAKLAKRFDGAELSKDDLIIEVASAPWPKVEPKVAESLDAAYENVRRFHAAQKKPPLRVETMPGVECRRIAVPIEAVGLYVPGGTAVLPSTAYMLATPAKLAGCKEIVLATPPRADGSICPEVIYAAKRAGATKILKAGGAQAIAAMAFGTKSCPKVHKITGPGNQYVTAAKMMLQANDEAAVSIDMPAGPSEQLCIFDATSDPAFVVADLLSQAEHGPDSQVVGVFVNPSGDAHGYMGRLREEFEQQTSKLSRREITKQALSKSFVIVVKSLDAAMSFSNGYGPEHLVVQAANPEAYLEKVVNAGSVFMGAYAPESCGDYASGTNHCLPTSGYARQFGGVSTDTYIKYVTVQKLTAAGLKRVGPHVEVIADVEELEAHRNAVTIRLAKIGRELSWLDKLGALCRFC
;
A
#
# COMPACT_ATOMS: atom_id res chain seq x y z
N MET A 1 -6.27 4.70 -25.66
CA MET A 1 -5.06 5.54 -25.41
C MET A 1 -5.27 6.39 -24.18
N GLN A 2 -6.26 7.29 -24.15
CA GLN A 2 -6.60 8.07 -22.95
C GLN A 2 -6.86 7.20 -21.70
N ASP A 3 -7.52 6.05 -21.84
CA ASP A 3 -7.81 5.13 -20.71
C ASP A 3 -6.59 4.34 -20.20
N ALA A 4 -5.45 4.36 -20.90
CA ALA A 4 -4.30 3.49 -20.61
C ALA A 4 -3.26 4.10 -19.64
N GLY A 5 -3.46 5.37 -19.24
CA GLY A 5 -2.57 6.10 -18.35
C GLY A 5 -1.11 6.22 -18.84
N SER A 6 -0.21 6.60 -17.93
CA SER A 6 1.23 6.74 -18.19
C SER A 6 1.98 5.39 -18.19
N SER A 7 1.37 4.35 -18.77
CA SER A 7 1.93 3.00 -18.83
C SER A 7 2.71 2.75 -20.13
N GLY A 8 3.73 1.88 -20.09
CA GLY A 8 4.46 1.46 -21.31
C GLY A 8 3.57 0.77 -22.37
N HIS A 9 2.36 0.33 -21.99
CA HIS A 9 1.35 -0.13 -22.94
C HIS A 9 0.75 1.03 -23.77
N ALA A 10 0.56 2.22 -23.19
CA ALA A 10 0.10 3.40 -23.91
C ALA A 10 1.13 3.88 -24.95
N GLU A 11 2.41 3.84 -24.58
CA GLU A 11 3.54 4.17 -25.46
C GLU A 11 3.64 3.18 -26.64
N LEU A 12 3.61 1.87 -26.37
CA LEU A 12 3.64 0.82 -27.40
C LEU A 12 2.50 0.97 -28.41
N LEU A 13 1.27 1.22 -27.92
CA LEU A 13 0.10 1.45 -28.77
C LEU A 13 0.22 2.73 -29.61
N ALA A 14 0.79 3.81 -29.07
CA ALA A 14 1.04 5.03 -29.83
C ALA A 14 2.06 4.80 -30.97
N ARG A 15 3.18 4.13 -30.65
CA ARG A 15 4.22 3.76 -31.65
C ARG A 15 3.67 2.83 -32.74
N GLN A 16 2.77 1.91 -32.40
CA GLN A 16 2.07 1.06 -33.36
C GLN A 16 1.10 1.86 -34.25
N ALA A 17 0.30 2.76 -33.67
CA ALA A 17 -0.64 3.60 -34.41
C ALA A 17 0.06 4.51 -35.43
N ILE A 18 1.15 5.18 -35.04
CA ILE A 18 1.94 6.04 -35.94
C ILE A 18 2.50 5.25 -37.13
N ARG A 19 2.93 3.99 -36.92
CA ARG A 19 3.42 3.10 -37.99
C ARG A 19 2.30 2.63 -38.90
N ALA A 20 1.15 2.22 -38.35
CA ALA A 20 0.01 1.77 -39.14
C ALA A 20 -0.57 2.89 -40.03
N LEU A 21 -0.64 4.11 -39.50
CA LEU A 21 -1.12 5.31 -40.21
C LEU A 21 -0.05 5.93 -41.15
N ALA A 22 1.11 5.28 -41.32
CA ALA A 22 2.12 5.66 -42.29
C ALA A 22 2.09 4.81 -43.58
N ALA A 23 1.19 3.83 -43.67
CA ALA A 23 1.03 3.00 -44.87
C ALA A 23 0.45 3.77 -46.07
N PRO A 24 0.81 3.42 -47.32
CA PRO A 24 0.21 4.01 -48.51
C PRO A 24 -1.31 3.80 -48.55
N CYS A 25 -2.06 4.87 -48.81
CA CYS A 25 -3.52 4.86 -48.94
C CYS A 25 -3.97 5.93 -49.96
N ASP A 26 -5.20 5.82 -50.46
CA ASP A 26 -5.76 6.72 -51.45
C ASP A 26 -5.93 8.16 -50.94
N ALA A 27 -5.88 9.14 -51.85
CA ALA A 27 -5.83 10.57 -51.52
C ALA A 27 -6.95 11.08 -50.60
N GLN A 28 -8.15 10.48 -50.63
CA GLN A 28 -9.24 10.81 -49.69
C GLN A 28 -8.99 10.28 -48.27
N MET A 29 -8.33 9.13 -48.11
CA MET A 29 -7.97 8.59 -46.79
C MET A 29 -6.73 9.27 -46.20
N GLN A 30 -5.79 9.72 -47.05
CA GLN A 30 -4.56 10.41 -46.61
C GLN A 30 -4.82 11.58 -45.65
N HIS A 31 -5.87 12.38 -45.88
CA HIS A 31 -6.19 13.52 -45.01
C HIS A 31 -6.65 13.08 -43.60
N GLY A 32 -7.57 12.11 -43.53
CA GLY A 32 -8.04 11.56 -42.25
C GLY A 32 -6.95 10.79 -41.50
N TYR A 33 -6.15 10.01 -42.21
CA TYR A 33 -5.01 9.27 -41.63
C TYR A 33 -3.91 10.23 -41.17
N GLY A 34 -3.68 11.33 -41.90
CA GLY A 34 -2.77 12.41 -41.50
C GLY A 34 -3.17 13.05 -40.17
N ALA A 35 -4.44 13.44 -40.02
CA ALA A 35 -4.97 13.98 -38.75
C ALA A 35 -4.88 12.98 -37.58
N MET A 36 -5.22 11.70 -37.79
CA MET A 36 -5.06 10.67 -36.76
C MET A 36 -3.60 10.42 -36.39
N ARG A 37 -2.68 10.46 -37.37
CA ARG A 37 -1.23 10.31 -37.16
C ARG A 37 -0.64 11.52 -36.44
N ALA A 38 -1.13 12.73 -36.72
CA ALA A 38 -0.76 13.94 -35.99
C ALA A 38 -1.16 13.84 -34.51
N ALA A 39 -2.41 13.45 -34.23
CA ALA A 39 -2.91 13.25 -32.86
C ALA A 39 -2.13 12.15 -32.10
N ALA A 40 -1.79 11.04 -32.76
CA ALA A 40 -1.00 9.96 -32.15
C ALA A 40 0.45 10.39 -31.86
N ALA A 41 1.08 11.16 -32.75
CA ALA A 41 2.42 11.71 -32.54
C ALA A 41 2.45 12.75 -31.42
N GLN A 42 1.47 13.66 -31.39
CA GLN A 42 1.30 14.65 -30.33
C GLN A 42 1.12 13.99 -28.95
N PHE A 43 0.24 12.97 -28.85
CA PHE A 43 0.05 12.22 -27.60
C PHE A 43 1.31 11.50 -27.12
N LEU A 44 2.10 10.92 -28.04
CA LEU A 44 3.36 10.27 -27.68
C LEU A 44 4.42 11.28 -27.22
N GLY A 45 4.53 12.43 -27.89
CA GLY A 45 5.41 13.52 -27.45
C GLY A 45 5.04 14.05 -26.05
N GLU A 46 3.74 14.19 -25.77
CA GLU A 46 3.24 14.59 -24.44
C GLU A 46 3.59 13.55 -23.36
N LEU A 47 3.46 12.25 -23.67
CA LEU A 47 3.81 11.16 -22.75
C LEU A 47 5.31 11.15 -22.42
N LEU A 48 6.17 11.34 -23.42
CA LEU A 48 7.63 11.43 -23.23
C LEU A 48 8.02 12.66 -22.40
N LEU A 49 7.44 13.84 -22.68
CA LEU A 49 7.68 15.05 -21.85
C LEU A 49 7.24 14.87 -20.38
N GLN A 50 6.23 14.05 -20.11
CA GLN A 50 5.80 13.74 -18.74
C GLN A 50 6.75 12.80 -18.01
N GLN A 51 7.34 11.82 -18.69
CA GLN A 51 8.20 10.80 -18.07
C GLN A 51 9.56 11.34 -17.60
N HIS A 52 10.10 12.36 -18.25
CA HIS A 52 11.46 12.88 -18.00
C HIS A 52 11.48 14.31 -17.42
N GLY A 53 10.32 14.90 -17.15
CA GLY A 53 10.21 16.28 -16.70
C GLY A 53 11.02 16.62 -15.45
N GLU A 54 11.13 15.70 -14.49
CA GLU A 54 11.88 15.93 -13.24
C GLU A 54 13.39 15.81 -13.43
N SER A 55 13.89 14.78 -14.12
CA SER A 55 15.34 14.56 -14.30
C SER A 55 16.02 15.64 -15.15
N VAL A 56 15.29 16.20 -16.13
CA VAL A 56 15.74 17.33 -16.96
C VAL A 56 16.06 18.56 -16.11
N TRP A 57 15.21 18.91 -15.16
CA TRP A 57 15.47 20.03 -14.26
C TRP A 57 16.53 19.69 -13.20
N ASP A 58 16.52 18.46 -12.68
CA ASP A 58 17.47 18.00 -11.67
C ASP A 58 18.92 18.01 -12.19
N ALA A 59 19.14 17.65 -13.48
CA ALA A 59 20.44 17.74 -14.15
C ALA A 59 20.89 19.19 -14.36
N HIS A 60 19.99 20.07 -14.84
CA HIS A 60 20.29 21.49 -15.08
C HIS A 60 20.65 22.23 -13.78
N LEU A 61 19.86 22.02 -12.72
CA LEU A 61 20.10 22.60 -11.39
C LEU A 61 21.42 22.15 -10.75
N ARG A 62 21.89 20.94 -11.09
CA ARG A 62 23.19 20.40 -10.63
C ARG A 62 24.36 20.74 -11.56
N GLN A 63 24.12 21.47 -12.65
CA GLN A 63 25.09 21.75 -13.72
C GLN A 63 25.73 20.46 -14.29
N GLN A 64 24.95 19.38 -14.34
CA GLN A 64 25.37 18.08 -14.88
C GLN A 64 24.84 17.90 -16.29
N PRO A 65 25.56 17.18 -17.19
CA PRO A 65 25.02 16.85 -18.49
C PRO A 65 23.76 15.98 -18.34
N LEU A 66 22.73 16.29 -19.14
CA LEU A 66 21.50 15.49 -19.18
C LEU A 66 21.83 14.02 -19.51
N PRO A 67 21.25 13.03 -18.80
CA PRO A 67 21.47 11.61 -19.09
C PRO A 67 21.20 11.29 -20.57
N SER A 68 21.99 10.39 -21.14
CA SER A 68 21.92 10.08 -22.58
C SER A 68 20.57 9.51 -23.02
N GLU A 69 19.88 8.81 -22.13
CA GLU A 69 18.55 8.25 -22.37
C GLU A 69 17.49 9.38 -22.35
N ASP A 70 17.45 10.20 -21.28
CA ASP A 70 16.58 11.38 -21.19
C ASP A 70 16.76 12.34 -22.38
N ARG A 71 18.00 12.62 -22.78
CA ARG A 71 18.30 13.48 -23.94
C ARG A 71 17.83 12.86 -25.26
N SER A 72 17.89 11.53 -25.41
CA SER A 72 17.35 10.82 -26.56
C SER A 72 15.82 10.95 -26.64
N LEU A 73 15.14 10.86 -25.50
CA LEU A 73 13.68 10.88 -25.41
C LEU A 73 13.11 12.30 -25.56
N LEU A 74 13.82 13.34 -25.12
CA LEU A 74 13.50 14.74 -25.48
C LEU A 74 13.65 15.00 -26.98
N LEU A 75 14.71 14.49 -27.62
CA LEU A 75 14.91 14.63 -29.06
C LEU A 75 13.85 13.86 -29.87
N GLU A 76 13.39 12.71 -29.38
CA GLU A 76 12.24 12.00 -29.97
C GLU A 76 10.94 12.80 -29.80
N ALA A 77 10.68 13.38 -28.62
CA ALA A 77 9.52 14.24 -28.39
C ALA A 77 9.52 15.46 -29.34
N GLU A 78 10.66 16.14 -29.52
CA GLU A 78 10.83 17.23 -30.47
C GLU A 78 10.44 16.80 -31.90
N GLN A 79 10.96 15.66 -32.37
CA GLN A 79 10.64 15.12 -33.69
C GLN A 79 9.15 14.75 -33.84
N LEU A 80 8.53 14.20 -32.79
CA LEU A 80 7.11 13.83 -32.79
C LEU A 80 6.19 15.05 -32.89
N PHE A 81 6.50 16.15 -32.20
CA PHE A 81 5.72 17.38 -32.34
C PHE A 81 5.93 18.06 -33.71
N ARG A 82 7.15 18.03 -34.27
CA ARG A 82 7.40 18.45 -35.66
C ARG A 82 6.63 17.59 -36.67
N GLN A 83 6.54 16.27 -36.46
CA GLN A 83 5.72 15.37 -37.27
C GLN A 83 4.21 15.67 -37.13
N ALA A 84 3.75 16.05 -35.93
CA ALA A 84 2.36 16.46 -35.73
C ALA A 84 2.05 17.76 -36.49
N LEU A 85 2.86 18.81 -36.30
CA LEU A 85 2.66 20.12 -36.92
C LEU A 85 2.72 20.11 -38.45
N SER A 86 3.60 19.29 -39.04
CA SER A 86 3.69 19.12 -40.51
C SER A 86 2.52 18.36 -41.12
N LEU A 87 1.71 17.66 -40.32
CA LEU A 87 0.49 16.97 -40.75
C LEU A 87 -0.79 17.74 -40.38
N THR A 88 -0.79 18.47 -39.24
CA THR A 88 -1.90 19.30 -38.78
C THR A 88 -1.38 20.36 -37.80
N LEU A 89 -1.63 21.63 -38.08
CA LEU A 89 -1.40 22.73 -37.13
C LEU A 89 -2.38 22.62 -35.95
N THR A 90 -1.96 21.98 -34.86
CA THR A 90 -2.68 21.97 -33.59
C THR A 90 -1.92 22.80 -32.56
N ARG A 91 -2.65 23.71 -31.90
CA ARG A 91 -2.17 24.58 -30.81
C ARG A 91 -1.37 23.81 -29.74
N ARG A 92 -1.84 22.58 -29.43
CA ARG A 92 -1.26 21.67 -28.45
C ARG A 92 0.05 21.01 -28.93
N ALA A 93 0.22 20.77 -30.24
CA ALA A 93 1.51 20.37 -30.80
C ALA A 93 2.52 21.54 -30.82
N THR A 94 2.09 22.79 -31.08
CA THR A 94 2.99 23.96 -30.99
C THR A 94 3.57 24.09 -29.58
N LEU A 95 2.73 23.98 -28.56
CA LEU A 95 3.14 24.05 -27.14
C LEU A 95 4.08 22.91 -26.75
N GLY A 96 3.78 21.68 -27.18
CA GLY A 96 4.66 20.53 -26.96
C GLY A 96 6.04 20.70 -27.61
N LEU A 97 6.09 21.22 -28.85
CA LEU A 97 7.36 21.54 -29.50
C LEU A 97 8.13 22.63 -28.76
N VAL A 98 7.45 23.72 -28.35
CA VAL A 98 8.07 24.80 -27.56
C VAL A 98 8.63 24.27 -26.23
N GLN A 99 7.91 23.38 -25.54
CA GLN A 99 8.39 22.75 -24.31
C GLN A 99 9.61 21.84 -24.54
N ALA A 100 9.59 21.00 -25.58
CA ALA A 100 10.71 20.13 -25.93
C ALA A 100 11.96 20.93 -26.35
N LEU A 101 11.80 21.93 -27.22
CA LEU A 101 12.87 22.84 -27.65
C LEU A 101 13.48 23.60 -26.48
N PHE A 102 12.64 24.10 -25.57
CA PHE A 102 13.09 24.81 -24.37
C PHE A 102 13.85 23.88 -23.42
N GLN A 103 13.36 22.67 -23.14
CA GLN A 103 14.06 21.69 -22.31
C GLN A 103 15.41 21.25 -22.91
N LEU A 104 15.52 21.17 -24.24
CA LEU A 104 16.78 20.91 -24.93
C LEU A 104 17.71 22.13 -24.95
N ALA A 105 17.18 23.35 -25.02
CA ALA A 105 17.95 24.59 -24.96
C ALA A 105 18.76 24.74 -23.65
N LEU A 106 18.31 24.11 -22.55
CA LEU A 106 19.02 24.07 -21.27
C LEU A 106 20.36 23.28 -21.30
N PHE A 107 20.63 22.54 -22.37
CA PHE A 107 21.81 21.65 -22.51
C PHE A 107 22.48 21.68 -23.90
N ASP A 108 21.78 22.14 -24.94
CA ASP A 108 22.28 22.32 -26.32
C ASP A 108 22.56 23.82 -26.62
N ASP A 109 22.57 24.22 -27.90
CA ASP A 109 22.62 25.62 -28.32
C ASP A 109 21.31 26.36 -27.96
N PHE A 110 21.35 27.06 -26.82
CA PHE A 110 20.27 27.91 -26.33
C PHE A 110 19.90 29.02 -27.34
N GLY A 111 20.88 29.64 -27.99
CA GLY A 111 20.65 30.76 -28.91
C GLY A 111 19.86 30.33 -30.15
N ALA A 112 20.25 29.22 -30.76
CA ALA A 112 19.56 28.65 -31.92
C ALA A 112 18.14 28.18 -31.55
N ARG A 113 18.01 27.38 -30.47
CA ARG A 113 16.71 26.81 -30.06
C ARG A 113 15.72 27.88 -29.57
N MET A 114 16.17 28.90 -28.84
CA MET A 114 15.28 29.98 -28.41
C MET A 114 14.88 30.93 -29.54
N SER A 115 15.73 31.11 -30.55
CA SER A 115 15.35 31.83 -31.79
C SER A 115 14.20 31.14 -32.52
N GLU A 116 14.21 29.80 -32.58
CA GLU A 116 13.12 29.00 -33.14
C GLU A 116 11.82 29.11 -32.29
N VAL A 117 11.92 29.00 -30.96
CA VAL A 117 10.78 29.19 -30.05
C VAL A 117 10.14 30.57 -30.22
N GLN A 118 10.93 31.64 -30.37
CA GLN A 118 10.43 32.97 -30.67
C GLN A 118 9.77 33.08 -32.07
N SER A 119 10.14 32.24 -33.03
CA SER A 119 9.49 32.20 -34.35
C SER A 119 8.13 31.51 -34.26
N LEU A 120 8.10 30.30 -33.68
CA LEU A 120 6.88 29.51 -33.46
C LEU A 120 5.83 30.30 -32.68
N LEU A 121 6.23 30.95 -31.59
CA LEU A 121 5.33 31.76 -30.77
C LEU A 121 4.79 32.97 -31.53
N ARG A 122 5.61 33.70 -32.29
CA ARG A 122 5.15 34.86 -33.09
C ARG A 122 4.14 34.43 -34.16
N GLU A 123 4.36 33.30 -34.80
CA GLU A 123 3.46 32.83 -35.86
C GLU A 123 2.10 32.36 -35.32
N ASP A 124 2.06 31.66 -34.18
CA ASP A 124 0.81 31.16 -33.59
C ASP A 124 0.05 32.24 -32.79
N LEU A 125 0.77 33.15 -32.08
CA LEU A 125 0.17 34.29 -31.38
C LEU A 125 -0.61 35.24 -32.31
N SER A 126 -0.21 35.34 -33.58
CA SER A 126 -0.91 36.16 -34.58
C SER A 126 -2.33 35.69 -34.92
N LYS A 127 -2.71 34.48 -34.49
CA LYS A 127 -3.96 33.78 -34.84
C LYS A 127 -4.90 33.54 -33.64
N MET A 128 -4.60 34.09 -32.46
CA MET A 128 -5.34 33.80 -31.22
C MET A 128 -6.42 34.85 -30.88
N GLU A 129 -7.69 34.56 -31.20
CA GLU A 129 -8.85 35.37 -30.76
C GLU A 129 -9.41 34.97 -29.39
N ALA A 130 -9.04 33.79 -28.85
CA ALA A 130 -9.49 33.30 -27.54
C ALA A 130 -8.30 32.83 -26.69
N LEU A 131 -8.19 33.35 -25.46
CA LEU A 131 -7.16 32.94 -24.50
C LEU A 131 -7.46 31.55 -23.93
N ASP A 132 -6.41 30.83 -23.54
CA ASP A 132 -6.47 29.48 -22.99
C ASP A 132 -5.49 29.41 -21.81
N VAL A 133 -5.96 28.90 -20.68
CA VAL A 133 -5.31 29.11 -19.37
C VAL A 133 -3.97 28.38 -19.30
N ASP A 134 -3.88 27.20 -19.89
CA ASP A 134 -2.62 26.43 -19.95
C ASP A 134 -1.56 27.15 -20.81
N ILE A 135 -1.98 27.95 -21.80
CA ILE A 135 -1.08 28.71 -22.69
C ILE A 135 -0.56 29.97 -22.01
N PHE A 136 -1.45 30.69 -21.31
CA PHE A 136 -1.04 31.79 -20.44
C PHE A 136 -0.01 31.31 -19.41
N ALA A 137 -0.27 30.18 -18.76
CA ALA A 137 0.68 29.56 -17.83
C ALA A 137 2.01 29.21 -18.51
N SER A 138 2.00 28.52 -19.66
CA SER A 138 3.21 28.17 -20.41
C SER A 138 4.03 29.40 -20.84
N GLN A 139 3.38 30.48 -21.27
CA GLN A 139 4.05 31.71 -21.73
C GLN A 139 4.64 32.51 -20.56
N CYS A 140 3.93 32.60 -19.43
CA CYS A 140 4.48 33.20 -18.20
C CYS A 140 5.66 32.39 -17.64
N ASN A 141 5.59 31.06 -17.66
CA ASN A 141 6.71 30.20 -17.26
C ASN A 141 7.93 30.42 -18.16
N LEU A 142 7.73 30.52 -19.48
CA LEU A 142 8.81 30.78 -20.44
C LEU A 142 9.46 32.17 -20.24
N ALA A 143 8.66 33.21 -20.04
CA ALA A 143 9.16 34.56 -19.75
C ALA A 143 9.97 34.61 -18.44
N PHE A 144 9.48 33.93 -17.39
CA PHE A 144 10.20 33.78 -16.13
C PHE A 144 11.54 33.03 -16.30
N CYS A 145 11.59 31.99 -17.14
CA CYS A 145 12.84 31.29 -17.45
C CYS A 145 13.84 32.13 -18.27
N PHE A 146 13.39 32.92 -19.25
CA PHE A 146 14.26 33.90 -19.93
C PHE A 146 14.86 34.90 -18.93
N GLN A 147 14.04 35.40 -18.01
CA GLN A 147 14.43 36.36 -16.98
C GLN A 147 15.46 35.77 -15.98
N LEU A 148 15.33 34.50 -15.60
CA LEU A 148 16.32 33.77 -14.79
C LEU A 148 17.67 33.58 -15.50
N GLN A 149 17.67 33.49 -16.83
CA GLN A 149 18.89 33.34 -17.66
C GLN A 149 19.43 34.70 -18.16
N GLY A 150 18.89 35.84 -17.70
CA GLY A 150 19.36 37.19 -18.02
C GLY A 150 18.82 37.82 -19.31
N TYR A 151 17.91 37.15 -20.01
CA TYR A 151 17.28 37.62 -21.25
C TYR A 151 16.07 38.53 -20.94
N ASP A 152 16.36 39.67 -20.29
CA ASP A 152 15.34 40.58 -19.75
C ASP A 152 14.48 41.27 -20.84
N GLN A 153 14.98 41.45 -22.06
CA GLN A 153 14.19 42.07 -23.15
C GLN A 153 13.19 41.08 -23.76
N GLU A 154 13.61 39.82 -23.92
CA GLU A 154 12.82 38.72 -24.46
C GLU A 154 11.69 38.35 -23.48
N ALA A 155 12.01 38.23 -22.18
CA ALA A 155 11.03 38.05 -21.13
C ALA A 155 9.97 39.17 -21.13
N ARG A 156 10.43 40.43 -21.22
CA ARG A 156 9.56 41.60 -21.24
C ARG A 156 8.64 41.63 -22.47
N ALA A 157 9.15 41.33 -23.66
CA ALA A 157 8.35 41.27 -24.88
C ALA A 157 7.22 40.24 -24.77
N ILE A 158 7.45 39.10 -24.13
CA ILE A 158 6.41 38.08 -23.87
C ILE A 158 5.37 38.61 -22.87
N TYR A 159 5.80 39.20 -21.74
CA TYR A 159 4.85 39.77 -20.77
C TYR A 159 3.98 40.88 -21.36
N ASP A 160 4.58 41.85 -22.06
CA ASP A 160 3.90 42.99 -22.68
C ASP A 160 2.87 42.53 -23.75
N GLN A 161 3.10 41.39 -24.41
CA GLN A 161 2.20 40.81 -25.41
C GLN A 161 1.06 39.98 -24.78
N VAL A 162 1.28 39.35 -23.62
CA VAL A 162 0.35 38.37 -23.02
C VAL A 162 -0.59 38.98 -21.98
N LEU A 163 -0.13 39.92 -21.14
CA LEU A 163 -0.97 40.56 -20.10
C LEU A 163 -2.27 41.19 -20.65
N PRO A 164 -2.26 41.93 -21.78
CA PRO A 164 -3.48 42.54 -22.32
C PRO A 164 -4.52 41.52 -22.81
N GLY A 165 -4.14 40.27 -23.09
CA GLY A 165 -5.08 39.17 -23.36
C GLY A 165 -5.78 38.70 -22.09
N TYR A 166 -5.00 38.50 -21.02
CA TYR A 166 -5.49 38.03 -19.72
C TYR A 166 -6.51 38.97 -19.07
N CYS A 167 -6.26 40.28 -19.06
CA CYS A 167 -7.19 41.24 -18.45
C CYS A 167 -8.58 41.21 -19.13
N ARG A 168 -8.63 41.13 -20.47
CA ARG A 168 -9.88 41.06 -21.25
C ARG A 168 -10.64 39.74 -21.05
N TRP A 169 -9.97 38.66 -20.67
CA TRP A 169 -10.62 37.42 -20.26
C TRP A 169 -11.18 37.53 -18.84
N ALA A 170 -10.37 38.00 -17.89
CA ALA A 170 -10.72 38.12 -16.47
C ALA A 170 -11.92 39.03 -16.18
N ASP A 171 -12.19 40.04 -17.03
CA ASP A 171 -13.36 40.92 -16.89
C ASP A 171 -14.68 40.32 -17.42
N ASN A 172 -14.63 39.25 -18.23
CA ASN A 172 -15.84 38.65 -18.82
C ASN A 172 -16.47 37.53 -17.96
N GLU A 173 -15.67 36.71 -17.26
CA GLU A 173 -16.17 35.49 -16.62
C GLU A 173 -16.81 35.68 -15.23
N SER A 174 -17.90 36.44 -15.18
CA SER A 174 -18.75 36.56 -13.97
C SER A 174 -19.71 35.37 -13.76
N LYS A 175 -19.64 34.29 -14.56
CA LYS A 175 -20.68 33.24 -14.66
C LYS A 175 -20.21 31.81 -14.98
N VAL A 176 -19.08 31.33 -14.44
CA VAL A 176 -18.67 29.91 -14.54
C VAL A 176 -18.31 29.32 -13.17
N SER A 177 -18.60 28.04 -12.95
CA SER A 177 -18.29 27.30 -11.72
C SER A 177 -16.80 26.91 -11.64
N PRO A 178 -16.13 26.99 -10.48
CA PRO A 178 -14.68 26.76 -10.33
C PRO A 178 -14.29 25.27 -10.36
N ALA A 179 -14.58 24.58 -11.46
CA ALA A 179 -14.44 23.13 -11.58
C ALA A 179 -13.93 22.68 -12.97
N MET A 180 -12.72 23.09 -13.33
CA MET A 180 -11.91 22.42 -14.35
C MET A 180 -10.50 22.09 -13.82
N PRO A 181 -9.87 21.00 -14.29
CA PRO A 181 -8.58 20.55 -13.76
C PRO A 181 -7.40 21.28 -14.42
N LEU A 182 -6.67 22.08 -13.65
CA LEU A 182 -5.32 22.54 -14.00
C LEU A 182 -4.35 21.36 -13.89
N SER A 183 -4.27 20.53 -14.93
CA SER A 183 -3.54 19.26 -14.92
C SER A 183 -2.56 19.09 -16.09
N LEU A 184 -1.66 20.06 -16.27
CA LEU A 184 -0.38 19.94 -16.99
C LEU A 184 0.59 21.03 -16.47
N GLY A 185 1.89 20.70 -16.33
CA GLY A 185 2.98 21.66 -16.08
C GLY A 185 3.19 22.23 -14.66
N ALA A 186 2.15 22.35 -13.83
CA ALA A 186 2.24 23.08 -12.55
C ALA A 186 3.09 22.40 -11.44
N SER A 187 3.37 21.10 -11.54
CA SER A 187 4.13 20.34 -10.53
C SER A 187 5.64 20.56 -10.60
N THR A 188 6.20 20.57 -11.81
CA THR A 188 7.66 20.47 -12.03
C THR A 188 8.43 21.72 -11.60
N ILE A 189 7.85 22.91 -11.82
CA ILE A 189 8.47 24.20 -11.47
C ILE A 189 8.51 24.41 -9.95
N GLY A 190 7.47 23.96 -9.23
CA GLY A 190 7.38 24.09 -7.78
C GLY A 190 8.42 23.28 -7.00
N ALA A 191 9.01 22.25 -7.61
CA ALA A 191 10.14 21.50 -7.05
C ALA A 191 11.48 22.20 -7.33
N ALA A 192 11.67 22.69 -8.57
CA ALA A 192 12.94 23.27 -9.03
C ALA A 192 13.39 24.51 -8.22
N CYS A 193 12.45 25.42 -7.87
CA CYS A 193 12.78 26.64 -7.14
C CYS A 193 13.31 26.41 -5.71
N ALA A 194 13.12 25.23 -5.13
CA ALA A 194 13.58 24.92 -3.77
C ALA A 194 15.09 24.58 -3.68
N ALA A 195 15.80 24.50 -4.82
CA ALA A 195 17.18 24.03 -4.89
C ALA A 195 18.24 25.14 -5.06
N HIS A 196 17.86 26.42 -5.11
CA HIS A 196 18.79 27.53 -5.35
C HIS A 196 19.26 28.20 -4.04
N ASN A 197 20.57 28.44 -3.94
CA ASN A 197 21.21 28.96 -2.74
C ASN A 197 21.17 30.50 -2.69
N SER A 198 21.34 31.10 -1.51
CA SER A 198 20.93 32.49 -1.19
C SER A 198 21.57 33.62 -2.01
N ALA A 199 22.65 33.39 -2.75
CA ALA A 199 23.46 34.41 -3.42
C ALA A 199 22.77 35.15 -4.60
N CYS A 200 21.51 34.86 -4.90
CA CYS A 200 20.79 35.43 -6.05
C CYS A 200 19.51 36.21 -5.68
N LEU A 201 19.20 36.42 -4.39
CA LEU A 201 17.95 37.11 -4.00
C LEU A 201 17.95 38.61 -4.34
N ASP A 202 19.01 39.37 -4.03
CA ASP A 202 19.02 40.84 -4.15
C ASP A 202 18.77 41.35 -5.59
N GLY A 203 19.38 40.68 -6.57
CA GLY A 203 19.22 40.98 -7.99
C GLY A 203 17.83 40.63 -8.55
N ASN A 204 17.10 39.73 -7.88
CA ASN A 204 15.73 39.35 -8.26
C ASN A 204 14.68 40.21 -7.53
N LEU A 205 14.85 40.47 -6.23
CA LEU A 205 13.97 41.32 -5.41
C LEU A 205 13.80 42.72 -6.03
N SER A 206 14.91 43.33 -6.48
CA SER A 206 14.91 44.66 -7.11
C SER A 206 14.16 44.67 -8.45
N LYS A 207 14.34 43.66 -9.31
CA LYS A 207 13.58 43.47 -10.55
C LYS A 207 12.08 43.22 -10.30
N LEU A 208 11.73 42.53 -9.21
CA LEU A 208 10.36 42.15 -8.90
C LEU A 208 9.55 43.27 -8.22
N ARG A 209 10.19 44.14 -7.40
CA ARG A 209 9.55 45.40 -6.94
C ARG A 209 9.21 46.32 -8.12
N TRP A 210 10.04 46.38 -9.16
CA TRP A 210 9.73 47.14 -10.38
C TRP A 210 8.45 46.64 -11.09
N ALA A 211 8.28 45.32 -11.23
CA ALA A 211 7.08 44.75 -11.86
C ALA A 211 5.78 45.08 -11.10
N LEU A 212 5.83 45.11 -9.76
CA LEU A 212 4.70 45.54 -8.91
C LEU A 212 4.45 47.05 -8.97
N GLN A 213 5.50 47.87 -9.10
CA GLN A 213 5.33 49.31 -9.31
C GLN A 213 4.76 49.63 -10.71
N ALA A 214 5.08 48.83 -11.74
CA ALA A 214 4.54 48.96 -13.08
C ALA A 214 3.07 48.52 -13.20
N THR A 215 2.66 47.47 -12.47
CA THR A 215 1.28 46.94 -12.49
C THR A 215 0.33 47.59 -11.49
N ARG A 216 0.85 48.47 -10.61
CA ARG A 216 0.15 49.17 -9.52
C ARG A 216 -1.21 49.82 -9.85
N PRO A 217 -1.50 50.30 -11.08
CA PRO A 217 -2.84 50.80 -11.43
C PRO A 217 -3.95 49.74 -11.41
N ASP A 218 -3.62 48.46 -11.65
CA ASP A 218 -4.56 47.35 -11.55
C ASP A 218 -4.34 46.58 -10.25
N ARG A 219 -5.31 46.71 -9.33
CA ARG A 219 -5.23 46.07 -8.01
C ARG A 219 -5.34 44.54 -8.06
N ARG A 220 -6.03 43.95 -9.06
CA ARG A 220 -6.13 42.49 -9.21
C ARG A 220 -4.82 41.90 -9.72
N VAL A 221 -4.25 42.47 -10.77
CA VAL A 221 -2.95 42.04 -11.32
C VAL A 221 -1.83 42.22 -10.29
N SER A 222 -1.80 43.38 -9.61
CA SER A 222 -0.86 43.64 -8.51
C SER A 222 -0.98 42.59 -7.40
N THR A 223 -2.21 42.25 -6.97
CA THR A 223 -2.43 41.25 -5.91
C THR A 223 -2.00 39.85 -6.35
N CYS A 224 -2.26 39.45 -7.60
CA CYS A 224 -1.83 38.15 -8.12
C CYS A 224 -0.29 38.01 -8.16
N ILE A 225 0.39 39.03 -8.71
CA ILE A 225 1.87 39.05 -8.78
C ILE A 225 2.46 39.05 -7.37
N ALA A 226 1.95 39.90 -6.47
CA ALA A 226 2.44 39.97 -5.10
C ALA A 226 2.17 38.68 -4.31
N THR A 227 0.99 38.06 -4.46
CA THR A 227 0.69 36.77 -3.82
C THR A 227 1.68 35.69 -4.24
N ARG A 228 2.09 35.68 -5.52
CA ARG A 228 3.11 34.76 -6.01
C ARG A 228 4.50 35.11 -5.48
N LEU A 229 4.85 36.39 -5.45
CA LEU A 229 6.11 36.87 -4.88
C LEU A 229 6.26 36.53 -3.40
N LEU A 230 5.19 36.70 -2.62
CA LEU A 230 5.10 36.33 -1.20
C LEU A 230 5.27 34.81 -1.03
N GLN A 231 4.60 33.99 -1.85
CA GLN A 231 4.84 32.54 -1.86
C GLN A 231 6.31 32.20 -2.10
N HIS A 232 6.98 32.85 -3.06
CA HIS A 232 8.39 32.60 -3.34
C HIS A 232 9.34 33.07 -2.22
N LEU A 233 9.14 34.26 -1.64
CA LEU A 233 9.94 34.76 -0.53
C LEU A 233 9.77 33.90 0.74
N THR A 234 8.53 33.50 1.06
CA THR A 234 8.24 32.57 2.17
C THR A 234 8.85 31.17 1.94
N ILE A 235 8.92 30.69 0.70
CA ILE A 235 9.62 29.43 0.36
C ILE A 235 11.14 29.57 0.50
N ALA A 236 11.71 30.74 0.20
CA ALA A 236 13.13 31.04 0.35
C ALA A 236 13.57 31.34 1.81
N GLY A 237 12.62 31.45 2.77
CA GLY A 237 12.89 31.80 4.16
C GLY A 237 13.06 33.31 4.42
N ALA A 238 12.76 34.15 3.43
CA ALA A 238 12.83 35.61 3.48
C ALA A 238 11.53 36.20 4.06
N GLU A 239 11.22 35.88 5.33
CA GLU A 239 9.94 36.26 5.95
C GLU A 239 9.84 37.76 6.28
N ASP A 240 10.97 38.40 6.65
CA ASP A 240 11.02 39.85 6.90
C ASP A 240 10.85 40.66 5.60
N GLU A 241 11.48 40.25 4.50
CA GLU A 241 11.30 40.86 3.19
C GLU A 241 9.87 40.65 2.68
N ALA A 242 9.27 39.48 2.90
CA ALA A 242 7.88 39.21 2.55
C ALA A 242 6.92 40.15 3.31
N GLN A 243 7.13 40.35 4.61
CA GLN A 243 6.29 41.25 5.39
C GLN A 243 6.47 42.72 4.99
N GLN A 244 7.71 43.19 4.79
CA GLN A 244 7.99 44.53 4.27
C GLN A 244 7.27 44.79 2.93
N LEU A 245 7.17 43.77 2.07
CA LEU A 245 6.52 43.88 0.76
C LEU A 245 4.99 43.88 0.86
N MET A 246 4.39 43.21 1.84
CA MET A 246 2.95 43.39 2.13
C MET A 246 2.64 44.81 2.60
N GLU A 247 3.52 45.40 3.42
CA GLU A 247 3.38 46.77 3.93
C GLU A 247 3.60 47.82 2.83
N GLU A 248 4.63 47.70 1.98
CA GLU A 248 4.93 48.63 0.85
C GLU A 248 3.76 48.72 -0.16
N PHE A 249 3.03 47.62 -0.36
CA PHE A 249 1.93 47.52 -1.32
C PHE A 249 0.52 47.47 -0.70
N GLN A 250 0.41 47.66 0.63
CA GLN A 250 -0.86 47.72 1.38
C GLN A 250 -1.78 46.50 1.18
N LEU A 251 -1.18 45.31 1.10
CA LEU A 251 -1.90 44.05 0.86
C LEU A 251 -2.49 43.53 2.17
N LYS A 252 -3.79 43.26 2.19
CA LYS A 252 -4.47 42.72 3.37
C LYS A 252 -4.24 41.23 3.52
N LYS A 253 -4.06 40.77 4.76
CA LYS A 253 -3.91 39.34 5.05
C LYS A 253 -5.15 38.56 4.62
N GLU A 254 -6.34 39.14 4.80
CA GLU A 254 -7.61 38.58 4.34
C GLU A 254 -7.67 38.37 2.82
N GLU A 255 -7.11 39.31 2.04
CA GLU A 255 -7.08 39.27 0.57
C GLU A 255 -6.14 38.17 0.05
N VAL A 256 -5.13 37.78 0.83
CA VAL A 256 -4.25 36.63 0.58
C VAL A 256 -4.82 35.31 1.15
N SER A 257 -5.56 35.36 2.25
CA SER A 257 -6.04 34.19 3.02
C SER A 257 -6.99 33.25 2.27
N SER A 258 -7.64 33.72 1.19
CA SER A 258 -8.54 32.89 0.36
C SER A 258 -7.85 31.66 -0.28
N ILE A 259 -6.52 31.61 -0.24
CA ILE A 259 -5.70 30.47 -0.68
C ILE A 259 -5.26 29.59 0.52
N GLU A 260 -5.12 30.14 1.73
CA GLU A 260 -4.66 29.41 2.93
C GLU A 260 -5.60 28.25 3.29
N ASP A 261 -6.92 28.45 3.18
CA ASP A 261 -7.92 27.43 3.55
C ASP A 261 -7.78 26.09 2.80
N ASN A 262 -7.11 26.04 1.64
CA ASN A 262 -7.07 24.84 0.79
C ASN A 262 -6.13 23.71 1.27
N PHE A 263 -5.37 23.90 2.36
CA PHE A 263 -4.26 23.01 2.75
C PHE A 263 -4.31 22.56 4.27
N LEU A 264 -5.01 21.43 4.67
CA LEU A 264 -5.21 20.78 6.06
C LEU A 264 -5.74 19.28 6.09
N ALA A 265 -5.24 18.03 6.36
CA ALA A 265 -4.21 16.97 6.71
C ALA A 265 -2.67 17.05 7.03
N LEU A 266 -2.24 16.75 8.27
CA LEU A 266 -1.22 17.62 9.03
C LEU A 266 -0.09 16.48 9.37
N TRP A 267 1.22 16.83 9.35
CA TRP A 267 2.50 16.09 9.04
C TRP A 267 3.47 15.77 10.21
N PRO A 268 4.39 14.78 10.03
CA PRO A 268 5.83 14.97 10.39
C PRO A 268 6.87 14.18 9.52
N GLN A 269 8.19 14.44 9.50
CA GLN A 269 9.03 15.65 9.74
C GLN A 269 10.48 15.49 9.18
N ARG A 270 11.02 16.51 8.47
CA ARG A 270 12.47 16.87 8.30
C ARG A 270 12.55 18.40 8.06
N PRO A 271 13.65 19.10 8.41
CA PRO A 271 13.67 20.56 8.43
C PRO A 271 13.58 21.19 7.03
N SER A 272 12.98 22.39 6.95
CA SER A 272 12.45 23.06 5.76
C SER A 272 11.18 22.42 5.15
N SER A 273 10.43 23.21 4.37
CA SER A 273 9.09 22.94 3.81
C SER A 273 7.93 22.85 4.82
N ARG A 274 6.98 23.81 4.70
CA ARG A 274 5.71 23.81 5.45
C ARG A 274 4.75 22.75 4.85
N SER A 275 4.83 21.54 5.39
CA SER A 275 3.70 20.65 5.68
C SER A 275 2.46 20.70 4.75
N LYS A 276 2.29 19.71 3.85
CA LYS A 276 1.14 19.59 2.92
C LYS A 276 -0.07 18.80 3.46
N TRP A 277 -0.60 19.25 4.59
CA TRP A 277 -2.03 19.63 4.75
C TRP A 277 -2.57 20.11 3.36
N ARG A 278 -3.58 19.67 2.53
CA ARG A 278 -4.63 18.60 2.33
C ARG A 278 -6.04 18.62 3.01
N ARG A 279 -6.93 19.63 2.76
CA ARG A 279 -8.33 19.82 3.31
C ARG A 279 -9.15 18.54 3.68
N PRO A 280 -10.01 18.56 4.73
CA PRO A 280 -10.94 17.45 5.00
C PRO A 280 -11.98 17.29 3.87
N THR A 281 -11.99 16.13 3.22
CA THR A 281 -13.04 15.80 2.24
C THR A 281 -14.28 15.32 2.96
N THR A 282 -15.30 16.18 3.05
CA THR A 282 -16.59 15.80 3.64
C THR A 282 -17.27 14.75 2.75
N ASN A 283 -17.16 13.48 3.15
CA ASN A 283 -17.52 12.30 2.35
C ASN A 283 -16.59 12.13 1.11
N PRO A 284 -15.40 11.50 1.25
CA PRO A 284 -14.47 11.33 0.15
C PRO A 284 -15.10 10.58 -1.03
N ARG A 285 -14.91 11.09 -2.25
CA ARG A 285 -15.35 10.42 -3.48
C ARG A 285 -14.66 9.06 -3.60
N ARG A 286 -15.38 8.02 -4.08
CA ARG A 286 -14.90 6.62 -4.13
C ARG A 286 -13.49 6.42 -4.69
N SER A 287 -13.04 7.25 -5.64
CA SER A 287 -11.68 7.22 -6.19
C SER A 287 -10.60 7.59 -5.17
N VAL A 288 -10.82 8.60 -4.32
CA VAL A 288 -9.85 9.07 -3.31
C VAL A 288 -9.67 8.02 -2.20
N CYS A 289 -10.71 7.27 -1.88
CA CYS A 289 -10.61 6.16 -0.91
C CYS A 289 -9.65 5.06 -1.37
N ALA A 290 -9.55 4.80 -2.68
CA ALA A 290 -8.71 3.72 -3.20
C ALA A 290 -7.21 3.99 -2.98
N GLU A 291 -6.76 5.23 -3.16
CA GLU A 291 -5.37 5.65 -2.85
C GLU A 291 -5.06 5.49 -1.36
N LEU A 292 -5.99 5.88 -0.48
CA LEU A 292 -5.83 5.79 0.99
C LEU A 292 -5.88 4.35 1.53
N TYR A 293 -6.21 3.35 0.71
CA TYR A 293 -6.10 1.94 1.09
C TYR A 293 -4.75 1.31 0.71
N LEU A 294 -3.88 2.03 -0.01
CA LEU A 294 -2.56 1.56 -0.40
C LEU A 294 -1.58 1.60 0.79
N ARG A 295 -0.87 0.50 1.00
CA ARG A 295 0.20 0.37 2.00
C ARG A 295 1.56 0.69 1.38
N PRO A 296 2.54 1.19 2.15
CA PRO A 296 3.88 1.54 1.67
C PRO A 296 4.76 0.31 1.44
N LYS A 297 4.38 -0.53 0.47
CA LYS A 297 5.04 -1.81 0.18
C LYS A 297 6.21 -1.70 -0.79
N ILE A 298 7.21 -2.53 -0.54
CA ILE A 298 8.16 -2.97 -1.56
C ILE A 298 7.45 -3.98 -2.48
N ASP A 299 7.81 -3.97 -3.77
CA ASP A 299 7.30 -4.89 -4.77
C ASP A 299 7.51 -6.38 -4.37
N LEU A 300 6.43 -7.15 -4.43
CA LEU A 300 6.42 -8.58 -4.10
C LEU A 300 7.24 -9.41 -5.09
N LEU A 301 7.35 -9.00 -6.36
CA LEU A 301 8.19 -9.70 -7.35
C LEU A 301 9.67 -9.58 -6.96
N THR A 302 10.13 -8.38 -6.61
CA THR A 302 11.48 -8.13 -6.07
C THR A 302 11.78 -8.95 -4.81
N ALA A 303 10.79 -9.09 -3.90
CA ALA A 303 10.94 -9.95 -2.72
C ALA A 303 11.01 -11.45 -3.06
N LYS A 304 10.18 -11.92 -4.02
CA LYS A 304 10.21 -13.31 -4.53
C LYS A 304 11.53 -13.65 -5.22
N ASN A 305 11.99 -12.81 -6.15
CA ASN A 305 13.24 -13.00 -6.90
C ASN A 305 14.48 -13.08 -5.99
N ARG A 306 14.41 -12.52 -4.78
CA ARG A 306 15.45 -12.64 -3.74
C ARG A 306 15.29 -13.87 -2.85
N ALA A 307 14.07 -14.35 -2.62
CA ALA A 307 13.78 -15.55 -1.84
C ALA A 307 14.00 -16.85 -2.65
N GLU A 308 13.68 -16.85 -3.95
CA GLU A 308 13.76 -18.01 -4.84
C GLU A 308 15.12 -18.74 -4.84
N PRO A 309 16.29 -18.08 -5.03
CA PRO A 309 17.58 -18.78 -4.98
C PRO A 309 17.87 -19.38 -3.60
N ILE A 310 17.41 -18.74 -2.51
CA ILE A 310 17.58 -19.26 -1.14
C ILE A 310 16.73 -20.51 -0.92
N ILE A 311 15.50 -20.53 -1.45
CA ILE A 311 14.60 -21.69 -1.41
C ILE A 311 15.19 -22.86 -2.22
N ALA A 312 15.75 -22.58 -3.40
CA ALA A 312 16.42 -23.58 -4.23
C ALA A 312 17.69 -24.14 -3.56
N GLU A 313 18.51 -23.28 -2.94
CA GLU A 313 19.74 -23.65 -2.22
C GLU A 313 19.43 -24.60 -1.04
N VAL A 314 18.42 -24.28 -0.22
CA VAL A 314 17.98 -25.16 0.87
C VAL A 314 17.39 -26.47 0.36
N ARG A 315 16.63 -26.45 -0.74
CA ARG A 315 16.10 -27.67 -1.36
C ARG A 315 17.19 -28.62 -1.88
N GLN A 316 18.32 -28.08 -2.36
CA GLN A 316 19.42 -28.85 -2.94
C GLN A 316 20.44 -29.31 -1.90
N GLU A 317 20.86 -28.44 -0.98
CA GLU A 317 21.94 -28.71 -0.02
C GLU A 317 21.47 -29.01 1.42
N GLY A 318 20.18 -28.78 1.74
CA GLY A 318 19.56 -29.08 3.03
C GLY A 318 20.26 -28.38 4.20
N ASP A 319 20.69 -29.17 5.20
CA ASP A 319 21.40 -28.67 6.40
C ASP A 319 22.71 -27.94 6.07
N ALA A 320 23.32 -28.21 4.92
CA ALA A 320 24.53 -27.49 4.50
C ALA A 320 24.23 -26.04 4.09
N ALA A 321 23.13 -25.82 3.37
CA ALA A 321 22.63 -24.48 3.08
C ALA A 321 22.25 -23.75 4.38
N LEU A 322 21.56 -24.42 5.31
CA LEU A 322 21.15 -23.78 6.57
C LEU A 322 22.34 -23.24 7.37
N ALA A 323 23.40 -24.01 7.58
CA ALA A 323 24.62 -23.55 8.26
C ALA A 323 25.31 -22.39 7.52
N LYS A 324 25.43 -22.49 6.19
CA LYS A 324 26.01 -21.48 5.28
C LYS A 324 25.22 -20.18 5.29
N LEU A 325 23.90 -20.25 5.34
CA LEU A 325 22.99 -19.10 5.32
C LEU A 325 22.84 -18.45 6.70
N ALA A 326 22.91 -19.22 7.79
CA ALA A 326 23.03 -18.69 9.15
C ALA A 326 24.30 -17.85 9.31
N LYS A 327 25.45 -18.34 8.83
CA LYS A 327 26.71 -17.56 8.81
C LYS A 327 26.61 -16.31 7.93
N ARG A 328 25.88 -16.38 6.81
CA ARG A 328 25.74 -15.27 5.85
C ARG A 328 24.81 -14.14 6.34
N PHE A 329 23.70 -14.47 6.99
CA PHE A 329 22.65 -13.50 7.33
C PHE A 329 22.51 -13.23 8.82
N ASP A 330 22.69 -14.25 9.66
CA ASP A 330 22.54 -14.17 11.12
C ASP A 330 23.92 -14.03 11.83
N GLY A 331 25.01 -14.15 11.07
CA GLY A 331 26.41 -14.06 11.55
C GLY A 331 26.89 -15.29 12.33
N ALA A 332 26.07 -16.34 12.43
CA ALA A 332 26.29 -17.47 13.34
C ALA A 332 27.03 -18.65 12.68
N GLU A 333 28.11 -19.12 13.29
CA GLU A 333 28.84 -20.31 12.84
C GLU A 333 28.22 -21.60 13.41
N LEU A 334 27.09 -22.03 12.84
CA LEU A 334 26.44 -23.29 13.20
C LEU A 334 27.07 -24.49 12.46
N SER A 335 27.14 -25.64 13.13
CA SER A 335 27.38 -26.93 12.48
C SER A 335 26.06 -27.53 11.96
N LYS A 336 26.14 -28.52 11.06
CA LYS A 336 24.95 -29.23 10.54
C LYS A 336 24.18 -29.99 11.62
N ASP A 337 24.84 -30.35 12.72
CA ASP A 337 24.28 -31.14 13.81
C ASP A 337 23.81 -30.25 14.99
N ASP A 338 24.03 -28.93 14.92
CA ASP A 338 23.59 -27.91 15.91
C ASP A 338 22.44 -27.02 15.38
N LEU A 339 21.76 -27.45 14.32
CA LEU A 339 20.63 -26.72 13.72
C LEU A 339 19.30 -26.88 14.50
N ILE A 340 19.17 -27.92 15.33
CA ILE A 340 17.92 -28.29 16.01
C ILE A 340 18.14 -28.39 17.52
N ILE A 341 17.21 -27.81 18.30
CA ILE A 341 17.07 -28.04 19.73
C ILE A 341 15.81 -28.88 19.96
N GLU A 342 15.95 -30.09 20.52
CA GLU A 342 14.82 -30.90 20.97
C GLU A 342 14.24 -30.31 22.27
N VAL A 343 13.04 -29.73 22.18
CA VAL A 343 12.45 -28.88 23.24
C VAL A 343 12.09 -29.69 24.48
N ALA A 344 11.79 -30.99 24.32
CA ALA A 344 11.48 -31.87 25.44
C ALA A 344 12.69 -32.09 26.37
N SER A 345 13.85 -32.45 25.79
CA SER A 345 15.09 -32.80 26.50
C SER A 345 15.96 -31.60 26.88
N ALA A 346 15.84 -30.47 26.17
CA ALA A 346 16.53 -29.24 26.54
C ALA A 346 16.20 -28.81 27.99
N PRO A 347 17.17 -28.34 28.79
CA PRO A 347 16.91 -27.82 30.13
C PRO A 347 16.02 -26.56 30.07
N TRP A 348 15.36 -26.22 31.18
CA TRP A 348 14.72 -24.91 31.29
C TRP A 348 15.80 -23.81 31.25
N PRO A 349 15.68 -22.80 30.37
CA PRO A 349 16.66 -21.73 30.25
C PRO A 349 16.60 -20.80 31.47
N LYS A 350 17.75 -20.18 31.81
CA LYS A 350 17.81 -19.17 32.87
C LYS A 350 17.23 -17.85 32.36
N VAL A 351 16.04 -17.51 32.85
CA VAL A 351 15.31 -16.26 32.60
C VAL A 351 15.13 -15.54 33.95
N GLU A 352 14.99 -14.20 33.95
CA GLU A 352 14.68 -13.44 35.17
C GLU A 352 13.30 -13.88 35.74
N PRO A 353 13.14 -14.08 37.07
CA PRO A 353 11.88 -14.54 37.64
C PRO A 353 10.65 -13.71 37.24
N LYS A 354 10.77 -12.38 37.19
CA LYS A 354 9.68 -11.48 36.79
C LYS A 354 9.32 -11.60 35.30
N VAL A 355 10.31 -11.87 34.45
CA VAL A 355 10.08 -12.13 33.01
C VAL A 355 9.42 -13.49 32.83
N ALA A 356 9.86 -14.52 33.55
CA ALA A 356 9.22 -15.84 33.54
C ALA A 356 7.75 -15.79 34.02
N GLU A 357 7.47 -15.08 35.13
CA GLU A 357 6.11 -14.81 35.63
C GLU A 357 5.24 -14.10 34.59
N SER A 358 5.78 -13.09 33.90
CA SER A 358 5.07 -12.34 32.86
C SER A 358 4.76 -13.21 31.63
N LEU A 359 5.71 -14.05 31.20
CA LEU A 359 5.52 -15.01 30.11
C LEU A 359 4.48 -16.08 30.48
N ASP A 360 4.45 -16.54 31.73
CA ASP A 360 3.47 -17.50 32.22
C ASP A 360 2.05 -16.93 32.29
N ALA A 361 1.89 -15.68 32.76
CA ALA A 361 0.60 -14.99 32.78
C ALA A 361 0.05 -14.76 31.36
N ALA A 362 0.91 -14.31 30.44
CA ALA A 362 0.54 -14.15 29.02
C ALA A 362 0.16 -15.48 28.37
N TYR A 363 0.98 -16.52 28.54
CA TYR A 363 0.70 -17.87 28.06
C TYR A 363 -0.65 -18.40 28.57
N GLU A 364 -0.95 -18.24 29.86
CA GLU A 364 -2.20 -18.76 30.45
C GLU A 364 -3.44 -18.04 29.89
N ASN A 365 -3.37 -16.72 29.63
CA ASN A 365 -4.46 -15.98 29.00
C ASN A 365 -4.65 -16.40 27.53
N VAL A 366 -3.56 -16.53 26.75
CA VAL A 366 -3.60 -17.05 25.37
C VAL A 366 -4.17 -18.48 25.34
N ARG A 367 -3.78 -19.33 26.30
CA ARG A 367 -4.28 -20.70 26.44
C ARG A 367 -5.77 -20.74 26.76
N ARG A 368 -6.26 -19.86 27.66
CA ARG A 368 -7.69 -19.75 28.00
C ARG A 368 -8.53 -19.37 26.78
N PHE A 369 -8.15 -18.28 26.10
CA PHE A 369 -8.89 -17.79 24.93
C PHE A 369 -8.94 -18.83 23.80
N HIS A 370 -7.80 -19.44 23.46
CA HIS A 370 -7.74 -20.45 22.40
C HIS A 370 -8.44 -21.76 22.78
N ALA A 371 -8.41 -22.19 24.05
CA ALA A 371 -9.15 -23.38 24.48
C ALA A 371 -10.67 -23.20 24.37
N ALA A 372 -11.19 -21.98 24.57
CA ALA A 372 -12.61 -21.66 24.43
C ALA A 372 -13.11 -21.70 22.96
N GLN A 373 -12.23 -21.63 21.97
CA GLN A 373 -12.58 -21.68 20.53
C GLN A 373 -13.03 -23.08 20.06
N LYS A 374 -12.90 -24.12 20.90
CA LYS A 374 -13.12 -25.53 20.52
C LYS A 374 -14.61 -25.85 20.30
N LYS A 375 -15.02 -25.84 19.04
CA LYS A 375 -16.39 -26.14 18.58
C LYS A 375 -16.81 -27.60 18.89
N PRO A 376 -18.09 -27.86 19.24
CA PRO A 376 -18.61 -29.21 19.38
C PRO A 376 -18.68 -29.94 18.03
N PRO A 377 -18.66 -31.29 18.00
CA PRO A 377 -18.77 -32.06 16.76
C PRO A 377 -20.11 -31.82 16.06
N LEU A 378 -20.08 -31.46 14.78
CA LEU A 378 -21.29 -31.29 13.98
C LEU A 378 -21.84 -32.65 13.54
N ARG A 379 -23.13 -32.89 13.77
CA ARG A 379 -23.89 -34.06 13.32
C ARG A 379 -25.30 -33.61 12.92
N VAL A 380 -25.72 -33.92 11.71
CA VAL A 380 -27.00 -33.52 11.12
C VAL A 380 -27.57 -34.72 10.35
N GLU A 381 -28.83 -35.07 10.61
CA GLU A 381 -29.58 -35.97 9.73
C GLU A 381 -30.29 -35.12 8.68
N THR A 382 -29.87 -35.22 7.42
CA THR A 382 -30.36 -34.34 6.34
C THR A 382 -31.62 -34.91 5.67
N MET A 383 -31.78 -36.24 5.70
CA MET A 383 -32.99 -36.97 5.38
C MET A 383 -33.09 -38.21 6.29
N PRO A 384 -34.27 -38.76 6.59
CA PRO A 384 -34.40 -39.93 7.46
C PRO A 384 -33.57 -41.14 6.96
N GLY A 385 -32.54 -41.50 7.72
CA GLY A 385 -31.56 -42.52 7.40
C GLY A 385 -30.30 -42.03 6.67
N VAL A 386 -30.11 -40.72 6.49
CA VAL A 386 -28.97 -40.06 5.83
C VAL A 386 -28.33 -39.06 6.80
N GLU A 387 -27.21 -39.47 7.41
CA GLU A 387 -26.50 -38.71 8.43
C GLU A 387 -25.20 -38.10 7.87
N CYS A 388 -25.00 -36.80 8.07
CA CYS A 388 -23.77 -36.09 7.79
C CYS A 388 -23.12 -35.59 9.09
N ARG A 389 -21.78 -35.64 9.15
CA ARG A 389 -20.98 -35.16 10.29
C ARG A 389 -19.81 -34.31 9.81
N ARG A 390 -19.26 -33.47 10.68
CA ARG A 390 -17.97 -32.80 10.49
C ARG A 390 -17.10 -33.00 11.72
N ILE A 391 -15.96 -33.68 11.56
CA ILE A 391 -14.99 -33.93 12.62
C ILE A 391 -13.78 -33.01 12.48
N ALA A 392 -13.27 -32.51 13.62
CA ALA A 392 -12.03 -31.76 13.68
C ALA A 392 -10.85 -32.74 13.81
N VAL A 393 -9.84 -32.59 12.95
CA VAL A 393 -8.62 -33.42 12.94
C VAL A 393 -7.41 -32.48 12.90
N PRO A 394 -6.43 -32.57 13.82
CA PRO A 394 -5.25 -31.70 13.77
C PRO A 394 -4.42 -31.90 12.50
N ILE A 395 -3.70 -30.85 12.10
CA ILE A 395 -2.57 -30.97 11.18
C ILE A 395 -1.41 -31.61 11.96
N GLU A 396 -0.84 -32.70 11.44
CA GLU A 396 0.04 -33.56 12.24
C GLU A 396 1.40 -32.93 12.55
N ALA A 397 1.99 -32.27 11.55
CA ALA A 397 3.25 -31.54 11.63
C ALA A 397 3.07 -30.09 11.15
N VAL A 398 3.46 -29.13 11.99
CA VAL A 398 3.31 -27.69 11.72
C VAL A 398 4.59 -26.91 12.04
N GLY A 399 4.88 -25.92 11.21
CA GLY A 399 6.02 -25.02 11.34
C GLY A 399 5.57 -23.64 11.82
N LEU A 400 6.25 -23.08 12.81
CA LEU A 400 5.94 -21.81 13.44
C LEU A 400 7.14 -20.89 13.26
N TYR A 401 7.03 -19.86 12.42
CA TYR A 401 8.10 -18.87 12.26
C TYR A 401 7.97 -17.79 13.33
N VAL A 402 9.03 -17.61 14.11
CA VAL A 402 9.18 -16.56 15.12
C VAL A 402 10.28 -15.59 14.63
N PRO A 403 9.95 -14.32 14.36
CA PRO A 403 10.95 -13.35 13.95
C PRO A 403 12.01 -13.08 15.04
N GLY A 404 13.22 -12.79 14.58
CA GLY A 404 14.33 -12.35 15.41
C GLY A 404 15.27 -11.42 14.62
N GLY A 405 16.41 -11.07 15.19
CA GLY A 405 17.38 -10.12 14.63
C GLY A 405 17.42 -8.83 15.43
N THR A 406 16.86 -7.74 14.90
CA THR A 406 16.82 -6.41 15.57
C THR A 406 15.86 -6.35 16.77
N ALA A 407 14.89 -7.26 16.84
CA ALA A 407 13.97 -7.44 17.95
C ALA A 407 13.86 -8.92 18.31
N VAL A 408 13.37 -9.23 19.51
CA VAL A 408 13.28 -10.58 20.06
C VAL A 408 11.85 -10.82 20.53
N LEU A 409 11.15 -11.79 19.92
CA LEU A 409 9.69 -11.95 20.06
C LEU A 409 9.28 -13.27 20.75
N PRO A 410 9.44 -13.39 22.09
CA PRO A 410 8.94 -14.56 22.83
C PRO A 410 7.39 -14.61 22.84
N SER A 411 6.70 -13.50 22.55
CA SER A 411 5.24 -13.49 22.37
C SER A 411 4.79 -14.33 21.18
N THR A 412 5.38 -14.11 20.01
CA THR A 412 5.06 -14.90 18.81
C THR A 412 5.28 -16.40 19.02
N ALA A 413 6.24 -16.80 19.86
CA ALA A 413 6.44 -18.20 20.22
C ALA A 413 5.22 -18.82 20.93
N TYR A 414 4.67 -18.20 21.99
CA TYR A 414 3.48 -18.75 22.64
C TYR A 414 2.18 -18.49 21.87
N MET A 415 2.08 -17.38 21.13
CA MET A 415 0.92 -17.06 20.27
C MET A 415 0.71 -18.10 19.16
N LEU A 416 1.78 -18.69 18.62
CA LEU A 416 1.70 -19.74 17.60
C LEU A 416 1.65 -21.15 18.20
N ALA A 417 2.50 -21.47 19.19
CA ALA A 417 2.60 -22.83 19.71
C ALA A 417 1.41 -23.25 20.58
N THR A 418 0.79 -22.32 21.31
CA THR A 418 -0.35 -22.62 22.19
C THR A 418 -1.58 -23.11 21.41
N PRO A 419 -2.09 -22.41 20.38
CA PRO A 419 -3.20 -22.94 19.57
C PRO A 419 -2.86 -24.23 18.82
N ALA A 420 -1.63 -24.39 18.31
CA ALA A 420 -1.19 -25.64 17.69
C ALA A 420 -1.22 -26.82 18.68
N LYS A 421 -0.77 -26.60 19.93
CA LYS A 421 -0.81 -27.60 21.00
C LYS A 421 -2.23 -27.95 21.43
N LEU A 422 -3.12 -26.95 21.52
CA LEU A 422 -4.54 -27.13 21.85
C LEU A 422 -5.35 -27.82 20.74
N ALA A 423 -4.98 -27.62 19.48
CA ALA A 423 -5.54 -28.36 18.34
C ALA A 423 -5.15 -29.86 18.38
N GLY A 424 -3.97 -30.17 18.92
CA GLY A 424 -3.42 -31.52 19.00
C GLY A 424 -2.39 -31.86 17.92
N CYS A 425 -1.67 -30.87 17.39
CA CYS A 425 -0.52 -31.11 16.51
C CYS A 425 0.53 -31.99 17.23
N LYS A 426 1.08 -32.97 16.51
CA LYS A 426 2.04 -33.94 17.07
C LYS A 426 3.47 -33.40 17.03
N GLU A 427 3.85 -32.84 15.89
CA GLU A 427 5.15 -32.21 15.63
C GLU A 427 4.92 -30.70 15.45
N ILE A 428 5.64 -29.89 16.24
CA ILE A 428 5.51 -28.44 16.30
C ILE A 428 6.93 -27.87 16.24
N VAL A 429 7.38 -27.53 15.03
CA VAL A 429 8.72 -26.98 14.77
C VAL A 429 8.66 -25.47 14.87
N LEU A 430 9.42 -24.86 15.77
CA LEU A 430 9.54 -23.41 15.89
C LEU A 430 10.84 -22.95 15.24
N ALA A 431 10.76 -22.17 14.17
CA ALA A 431 11.95 -21.59 13.53
C ALA A 431 12.20 -20.16 14.03
N THR A 432 13.43 -19.88 14.45
CA THR A 432 13.91 -18.55 14.85
C THR A 432 15.37 -18.39 14.43
N PRO A 433 15.80 -17.22 13.93
CA PRO A 433 17.22 -16.99 13.68
C PRO A 433 18.03 -17.11 14.98
N PRO A 434 19.28 -17.61 14.91
CA PRO A 434 20.21 -17.56 16.02
C PRO A 434 20.75 -16.15 16.23
N ARG A 435 21.35 -15.92 17.41
CA ARG A 435 22.31 -14.84 17.61
C ARG A 435 23.65 -15.21 16.95
N ALA A 436 24.53 -14.25 16.74
CA ALA A 436 25.85 -14.47 16.12
C ALA A 436 26.76 -15.46 16.89
N ASP A 437 26.46 -15.73 18.17
CA ASP A 437 27.13 -16.76 18.99
C ASP A 437 26.53 -18.18 18.82
N GLY A 438 25.57 -18.36 17.92
CA GLY A 438 24.86 -19.63 17.68
C GLY A 438 23.77 -19.96 18.73
N SER A 439 23.52 -19.08 19.71
CA SER A 439 22.48 -19.28 20.73
C SER A 439 21.11 -18.79 20.27
N ILE A 440 20.05 -19.39 20.84
CA ILE A 440 18.69 -18.85 20.78
C ILE A 440 18.42 -18.06 22.07
N CYS A 441 17.61 -17.02 21.97
CA CYS A 441 17.12 -16.24 23.12
C CYS A 441 16.53 -17.14 24.23
N PRO A 442 16.98 -17.01 25.50
CA PRO A 442 16.44 -17.76 26.64
C PRO A 442 14.91 -17.66 26.78
N GLU A 443 14.36 -16.46 26.58
CA GLU A 443 12.94 -16.16 26.71
C GLU A 443 12.10 -16.84 25.59
N VAL A 444 12.66 -16.96 24.37
CA VAL A 444 12.04 -17.69 23.26
C VAL A 444 12.08 -19.20 23.51
N ILE A 445 13.19 -19.74 24.03
CA ILE A 445 13.26 -21.16 24.45
C ILE A 445 12.25 -21.44 25.57
N TYR A 446 12.12 -20.53 26.55
CA TYR A 446 11.16 -20.62 27.65
C TYR A 446 9.72 -20.67 27.13
N ALA A 447 9.33 -19.69 26.31
CA ALA A 447 8.01 -19.61 25.70
C ALA A 447 7.69 -20.84 24.83
N ALA A 448 8.65 -21.30 24.02
CA ALA A 448 8.50 -22.50 23.18
C ALA A 448 8.26 -23.77 24.02
N LYS A 449 9.05 -23.96 25.09
CA LYS A 449 8.92 -25.11 26.00
C LYS A 449 7.64 -25.06 26.83
N ARG A 450 7.22 -23.86 27.24
CA ARG A 450 5.98 -23.63 28.00
C ARG A 450 4.72 -23.83 27.15
N ALA A 451 4.72 -23.36 25.91
CA ALA A 451 3.62 -23.54 24.96
C ALA A 451 3.57 -24.95 24.32
N GLY A 452 4.64 -25.74 24.45
CA GLY A 452 4.65 -27.16 24.12
C GLY A 452 5.07 -27.48 22.67
N ALA A 453 5.92 -26.65 22.07
CA ALA A 453 6.64 -26.95 20.83
C ALA A 453 7.50 -28.23 20.99
N THR A 454 7.80 -28.93 19.90
CA THR A 454 8.63 -30.15 19.93
C THR A 454 10.08 -29.88 19.61
N LYS A 455 10.36 -29.02 18.61
CA LYS A 455 11.70 -28.67 18.14
C LYS A 455 11.83 -27.16 17.96
N ILE A 456 13.03 -26.63 18.16
CA ILE A 456 13.42 -25.30 17.68
C ILE A 456 14.45 -25.46 16.56
N LEU A 457 14.19 -24.88 15.39
CA LEU A 457 15.13 -24.74 14.27
C LEU A 457 15.86 -23.41 14.40
N LYS A 458 17.19 -23.45 14.44
CA LYS A 458 18.08 -22.27 14.47
C LYS A 458 18.25 -21.66 13.08
N ALA A 459 17.18 -21.14 12.48
CA ALA A 459 17.22 -20.46 11.19
C ALA A 459 16.18 -19.34 11.07
N GLY A 460 16.58 -18.24 10.44
CA GLY A 460 15.68 -17.15 10.03
C GLY A 460 15.29 -17.19 8.54
N GLY A 461 14.77 -16.07 8.06
CA GLY A 461 14.57 -15.77 6.63
C GLY A 461 13.76 -16.78 5.81
N ALA A 462 13.94 -16.73 4.49
CA ALA A 462 13.33 -17.67 3.55
C ALA A 462 13.87 -19.11 3.73
N GLN A 463 15.10 -19.24 4.23
CA GLN A 463 15.77 -20.53 4.43
C GLN A 463 15.07 -21.40 5.49
N ALA A 464 14.56 -20.81 6.57
CA ALA A 464 13.74 -21.51 7.56
C ALA A 464 12.41 -22.02 6.98
N ILE A 465 11.75 -21.20 6.16
CA ILE A 465 10.47 -21.56 5.54
C ILE A 465 10.69 -22.71 4.54
N ALA A 466 11.75 -22.66 3.73
CA ALA A 466 12.12 -23.75 2.82
C ALA A 466 12.45 -25.05 3.57
N ALA A 467 13.21 -25.00 4.66
CA ALA A 467 13.57 -26.17 5.47
C ALA A 467 12.36 -26.83 6.13
N MET A 468 11.40 -26.05 6.64
CA MET A 468 10.14 -26.62 7.15
C MET A 468 9.26 -27.15 6.01
N ALA A 469 9.22 -26.49 4.86
CA ALA A 469 8.35 -26.84 3.74
C ALA A 469 8.76 -28.15 3.05
N PHE A 470 10.05 -28.34 2.75
CA PHE A 470 10.58 -29.56 2.13
C PHE A 470 11.04 -30.61 3.14
N GLY A 471 11.47 -30.19 4.34
CA GLY A 471 12.28 -30.99 5.25
C GLY A 471 13.78 -30.94 4.88
N THR A 472 14.63 -31.28 5.84
CA THR A 472 16.06 -31.56 5.66
C THR A 472 16.43 -32.87 6.40
N LYS A 473 17.72 -33.19 6.59
CA LYS A 473 18.11 -34.33 7.43
C LYS A 473 17.86 -34.02 8.93
N SER A 474 18.01 -32.76 9.36
CA SER A 474 17.72 -32.33 10.73
C SER A 474 16.28 -31.82 10.94
N CYS A 475 15.74 -31.03 10.02
CA CYS A 475 14.43 -30.40 10.13
C CYS A 475 13.33 -31.31 9.55
N PRO A 476 12.30 -31.71 10.32
CA PRO A 476 11.22 -32.52 9.79
C PRO A 476 10.31 -31.68 8.89
N LYS A 477 9.84 -32.28 7.80
CA LYS A 477 8.89 -31.67 6.87
C LYS A 477 7.55 -31.41 7.58
N VAL A 478 6.96 -30.22 7.38
CA VAL A 478 5.64 -29.86 7.90
C VAL A 478 4.56 -29.78 6.80
N HIS A 479 3.29 -29.66 7.21
CA HIS A 479 2.13 -29.53 6.31
C HIS A 479 1.47 -28.13 6.36
N LYS A 480 1.80 -27.32 7.37
CA LYS A 480 1.40 -25.92 7.45
C LYS A 480 2.49 -25.07 8.09
N ILE A 481 2.78 -23.90 7.53
CA ILE A 481 3.71 -22.91 8.12
C ILE A 481 2.94 -21.66 8.51
N THR A 482 3.03 -21.28 9.79
CA THR A 482 2.34 -20.13 10.38
C THR A 482 3.33 -19.14 11.00
N GLY A 483 2.94 -17.87 11.12
CA GLY A 483 3.73 -16.83 11.78
C GLY A 483 3.96 -15.58 10.95
N PRO A 484 4.15 -14.41 11.58
CA PRO A 484 4.49 -13.16 10.93
C PRO A 484 5.95 -13.17 10.47
N GLY A 485 6.36 -12.22 9.62
CA GLY A 485 7.74 -12.10 9.21
C GLY A 485 7.97 -10.98 8.20
N ASN A 486 9.23 -10.69 7.90
CA ASN A 486 9.57 -9.68 6.90
C ASN A 486 9.15 -10.13 5.48
N GLN A 487 9.20 -9.19 4.54
CA GLN A 487 8.87 -9.41 3.12
C GLN A 487 9.45 -10.68 2.48
N TYR A 488 10.65 -11.14 2.88
CA TYR A 488 11.28 -12.33 2.31
C TYR A 488 10.72 -13.63 2.91
N VAL A 489 10.40 -13.61 4.20
CA VAL A 489 9.67 -14.70 4.87
C VAL A 489 8.30 -14.86 4.25
N THR A 490 7.57 -13.76 4.06
CA THR A 490 6.23 -13.78 3.46
C THR A 490 6.26 -14.10 1.97
N ALA A 491 7.25 -13.64 1.21
CA ALA A 491 7.44 -14.09 -0.17
C ALA A 491 7.69 -15.60 -0.24
N ALA A 492 8.57 -16.15 0.62
CA ALA A 492 8.83 -17.58 0.68
C ALA A 492 7.58 -18.40 1.06
N LYS A 493 6.81 -17.95 2.08
CA LYS A 493 5.50 -18.53 2.44
C LYS A 493 4.55 -18.54 1.23
N MET A 494 4.43 -17.42 0.52
CA MET A 494 3.56 -17.27 -0.65
C MET A 494 4.01 -18.06 -1.89
N MET A 495 5.29 -18.37 -2.03
CA MET A 495 5.82 -19.24 -3.10
C MET A 495 5.62 -20.72 -2.76
N LEU A 496 5.96 -21.14 -1.54
CA LEU A 496 5.95 -22.55 -1.14
C LEU A 496 4.53 -23.11 -0.99
N GLN A 497 3.52 -22.28 -0.69
CA GLN A 497 2.11 -22.71 -0.75
C GLN A 497 1.62 -23.05 -2.18
N ALA A 498 2.34 -22.61 -3.20
CA ALA A 498 2.01 -22.82 -4.62
C ALA A 498 3.00 -23.79 -5.29
N ASN A 499 3.73 -24.58 -4.50
CA ASN A 499 4.65 -25.60 -4.97
C ASN A 499 4.14 -26.99 -4.55
N ASP A 500 3.70 -27.79 -5.51
CA ASP A 500 3.07 -29.10 -5.26
C ASP A 500 4.02 -30.12 -4.60
N GLU A 501 5.32 -29.98 -4.82
CA GLU A 501 6.35 -30.84 -4.22
C GLU A 501 6.58 -30.48 -2.73
N ALA A 502 6.45 -29.20 -2.38
CA ALA A 502 6.42 -28.72 -1.01
C ALA A 502 5.12 -29.11 -0.30
N ALA A 503 3.98 -29.23 -1.00
CA ALA A 503 2.70 -29.70 -0.45
C ALA A 503 2.38 -29.12 0.95
N VAL A 504 2.59 -27.82 1.12
CA VAL A 504 2.52 -27.12 2.41
C VAL A 504 1.51 -25.99 2.32
N SER A 505 0.70 -25.81 3.36
CA SER A 505 -0.21 -24.65 3.47
C SER A 505 0.41 -23.54 4.30
N ILE A 506 -0.16 -22.34 4.25
CA ILE A 506 0.17 -21.26 5.21
C ILE A 506 -1.09 -20.79 5.94
N ASP A 507 -0.91 -20.02 7.00
CA ASP A 507 -1.99 -19.26 7.64
C ASP A 507 -2.47 -18.10 6.75
N MET A 508 -1.59 -17.16 6.43
CA MET A 508 -1.89 -15.92 5.71
C MET A 508 -0.60 -15.20 5.25
N PRO A 509 -0.68 -14.27 4.29
CA PRO A 509 0.38 -13.30 4.04
C PRO A 509 0.35 -12.21 5.13
N ALA A 510 1.35 -12.21 6.01
CA ALA A 510 1.60 -11.12 6.95
C ALA A 510 2.62 -10.14 6.34
N GLY A 511 2.27 -8.87 6.19
CA GLY A 511 3.17 -7.83 5.66
C GLY A 511 3.91 -7.09 6.76
N PRO A 512 4.34 -5.84 6.48
CA PRO A 512 4.60 -4.85 7.53
C PRO A 512 3.35 -4.66 8.40
N SER A 513 3.54 -4.27 9.65
CA SER A 513 2.48 -4.16 10.64
C SER A 513 1.70 -2.84 10.53
N GLU A 514 0.41 -2.86 10.84
CA GLU A 514 -0.48 -1.71 10.66
C GLU A 514 -1.56 -1.57 11.75
N GLN A 515 -1.96 -0.32 12.03
CA GLN A 515 -3.03 0.00 12.98
C GLN A 515 -3.94 1.07 12.39
N LEU A 516 -5.24 0.93 12.63
CA LEU A 516 -6.22 2.00 12.42
C LEU A 516 -6.91 2.31 13.75
N CYS A 517 -6.72 3.53 14.25
CA CYS A 517 -7.38 4.02 15.46
C CYS A 517 -8.53 4.97 15.09
N ILE A 518 -9.76 4.58 15.45
CA ILE A 518 -10.96 5.42 15.38
C ILE A 518 -11.14 6.11 16.74
N PHE A 519 -11.27 7.43 16.73
CA PHE A 519 -11.41 8.24 17.94
C PHE A 519 -12.34 9.44 17.72
N ASP A 520 -12.86 10.04 18.79
CA ASP A 520 -13.75 11.21 18.74
C ASP A 520 -13.28 12.31 19.72
N ALA A 521 -14.08 13.37 19.90
CA ALA A 521 -13.68 14.51 20.72
C ALA A 521 -13.61 14.22 22.24
N THR A 522 -14.10 13.06 22.69
CA THR A 522 -14.07 12.60 24.09
C THR A 522 -12.84 11.77 24.44
N SER A 523 -12.10 11.27 23.44
CA SER A 523 -10.89 10.47 23.61
C SER A 523 -9.74 11.29 24.21
N ASP A 524 -8.83 10.64 24.92
CA ASP A 524 -7.60 11.31 25.38
C ASP A 524 -6.57 11.35 24.22
N PRO A 525 -6.13 12.53 23.76
CA PRO A 525 -5.13 12.63 22.71
C PRO A 525 -3.82 11.90 23.05
N ALA A 526 -3.44 11.82 24.32
CA ALA A 526 -2.21 11.15 24.75
C ALA A 526 -2.31 9.63 24.55
N PHE A 527 -3.48 9.04 24.80
CA PHE A 527 -3.71 7.60 24.57
C PHE A 527 -3.81 7.27 23.09
N VAL A 528 -4.52 8.10 22.31
CA VAL A 528 -4.62 7.93 20.84
C VAL A 528 -3.24 8.03 20.18
N VAL A 529 -2.37 8.94 20.63
CA VAL A 529 -0.97 9.01 20.16
C VAL A 529 -0.16 7.81 20.63
N ALA A 530 -0.31 7.35 21.88
CA ALA A 530 0.45 6.21 22.39
C ALA A 530 0.18 4.92 21.58
N ASP A 531 -1.08 4.62 21.25
CA ASP A 531 -1.45 3.50 20.37
C ASP A 531 -0.86 3.66 18.96
N LEU A 532 -1.01 4.84 18.35
CA LEU A 532 -0.47 5.09 17.00
C LEU A 532 1.06 5.04 16.97
N LEU A 533 1.74 5.37 18.07
CA LEU A 533 3.20 5.27 18.17
C LEU A 533 3.70 3.86 18.48
N SER A 534 2.95 3.03 19.23
CA SER A 534 3.38 1.65 19.54
C SER A 534 3.52 0.81 18.28
N GLN A 535 2.55 0.90 17.36
CA GLN A 535 2.64 0.23 16.06
C GLN A 535 3.66 0.92 15.13
N ALA A 536 3.73 2.26 15.12
CA ALA A 536 4.65 2.98 14.23
C ALA A 536 6.13 2.75 14.56
N GLU A 537 6.50 2.31 15.78
CA GLU A 537 7.90 1.98 16.08
C GLU A 537 8.35 0.61 15.58
N HIS A 538 7.44 -0.31 15.19
CA HIS A 538 7.79 -1.68 14.79
C HIS A 538 8.79 -1.73 13.63
N GLY A 539 8.54 -1.02 12.53
CA GLY A 539 9.42 -0.95 11.37
C GLY A 539 9.22 0.32 10.54
N PRO A 540 10.20 0.73 9.72
CA PRO A 540 10.06 1.91 8.85
C PRO A 540 9.07 1.68 7.70
N ASP A 541 8.59 0.45 7.54
CA ASP A 541 7.59 -0.03 6.60
C ASP A 541 6.18 -0.19 7.21
N SER A 542 6.04 -0.04 8.54
CA SER A 542 4.74 0.01 9.22
C SER A 542 3.92 1.25 8.80
N GLN A 543 2.59 1.17 8.92
CA GLN A 543 1.67 2.28 8.62
C GLN A 543 0.57 2.37 9.68
N VAL A 544 0.32 3.58 10.18
CA VAL A 544 -0.77 3.84 11.14
C VAL A 544 -1.76 4.87 10.60
N VAL A 545 -3.02 4.72 10.97
CA VAL A 545 -4.12 5.53 10.43
C VAL A 545 -5.05 6.02 11.54
N GLY A 546 -5.16 7.34 11.69
CA GLY A 546 -6.16 7.94 12.56
C GLY A 546 -7.46 8.24 11.83
N VAL A 547 -8.60 7.97 12.44
CA VAL A 547 -9.94 8.30 11.91
C VAL A 547 -10.71 9.07 12.97
N PHE A 548 -10.64 10.40 12.89
CA PHE A 548 -11.30 11.31 13.83
C PHE A 548 -12.78 11.50 13.46
N VAL A 549 -13.68 11.02 14.32
CA VAL A 549 -15.12 11.16 14.17
C VAL A 549 -15.57 12.48 14.77
N ASN A 550 -15.92 13.43 13.90
CA ASN A 550 -16.31 14.78 14.30
C ASN A 550 -17.53 15.28 13.50
N PRO A 551 -18.75 15.17 14.08
CA PRO A 551 -19.97 15.65 13.43
C PRO A 551 -20.02 17.17 13.20
N SER A 552 -19.33 17.97 14.02
CA SER A 552 -19.33 19.43 13.91
C SER A 552 -18.49 19.94 12.72
N GLY A 553 -17.42 19.21 12.38
CA GLY A 553 -16.41 19.62 11.41
C GLY A 553 -15.29 20.50 11.97
N ASP A 554 -15.47 21.19 13.11
CA ASP A 554 -14.38 21.91 13.77
C ASP A 554 -13.47 20.92 14.51
N ALA A 555 -12.31 20.66 13.92
CA ALA A 555 -11.30 19.76 14.47
C ALA A 555 -10.12 20.50 15.14
N HIS A 556 -10.08 21.83 15.12
CA HIS A 556 -8.85 22.59 15.36
C HIS A 556 -8.28 22.38 16.78
N GLY A 557 -9.13 22.49 17.80
CA GLY A 557 -8.71 22.32 19.20
C GLY A 557 -8.21 20.91 19.53
N TYR A 558 -8.88 19.87 19.02
CA TYR A 558 -8.46 18.48 19.26
C TYR A 558 -7.16 18.14 18.50
N MET A 559 -7.08 18.52 17.21
CA MET A 559 -5.92 18.24 16.36
C MET A 559 -4.67 19.06 16.74
N GLY A 560 -4.82 20.15 17.51
CA GLY A 560 -3.72 20.84 18.18
C GLY A 560 -3.07 19.94 19.23
N ARG A 561 -3.84 19.55 20.26
CA ARG A 561 -3.40 18.66 21.35
C ARG A 561 -2.84 17.32 20.84
N LEU A 562 -3.46 16.74 19.81
CA LEU A 562 -2.98 15.50 19.19
C LEU A 562 -1.57 15.66 18.59
N ARG A 563 -1.24 16.83 18.04
CA ARG A 563 0.12 17.10 17.53
C ARG A 563 1.11 17.33 18.67
N GLU A 564 0.72 18.08 19.69
CA GLU A 564 1.54 18.32 20.88
C GLU A 564 1.95 17.00 21.54
N GLU A 565 1.02 16.04 21.64
CA GLU A 565 1.32 14.68 22.10
C GLU A 565 2.23 13.91 21.13
N PHE A 566 1.98 13.95 19.81
CA PHE A 566 2.88 13.32 18.83
C PHE A 566 4.32 13.83 18.94
N GLU A 567 4.52 15.13 19.07
CA GLU A 567 5.84 15.75 19.23
C GLU A 567 6.49 15.38 20.58
N GLN A 568 5.73 15.50 21.68
CA GLN A 568 6.21 15.17 23.02
C GLN A 568 6.57 13.69 23.18
N GLN A 569 5.74 12.76 22.69
CA GLN A 569 5.97 11.33 22.87
C GLN A 569 7.07 10.83 21.92
N THR A 570 7.02 11.19 20.63
CA THR A 570 8.04 10.75 19.64
C THR A 570 9.45 11.23 20.01
N SER A 571 9.59 12.41 20.65
CA SER A 571 10.91 12.89 21.11
C SER A 571 11.57 12.00 22.16
N LYS A 572 10.78 11.27 22.95
CA LYS A 572 11.21 10.41 24.07
C LYS A 572 11.52 8.96 23.64
N LEU A 573 11.06 8.53 22.46
CA LEU A 573 11.26 7.16 21.97
C LEU A 573 12.72 6.87 21.60
N SER A 574 13.25 5.73 22.06
CA SER A 574 14.57 5.22 21.66
C SER A 574 14.63 4.92 20.16
N ARG A 575 13.52 4.47 19.57
CA ARG A 575 13.38 4.10 18.15
C ARG A 575 12.90 5.25 17.25
N ARG A 576 12.85 6.49 17.75
CA ARG A 576 12.21 7.66 17.10
C ARG A 576 12.49 7.86 15.59
N GLU A 577 13.70 7.55 15.10
CA GLU A 577 14.02 7.74 13.68
C GLU A 577 13.43 6.63 12.78
N ILE A 578 13.10 5.46 13.34
CA ILE A 578 12.26 4.43 12.69
C ILE A 578 10.81 4.90 12.72
N THR A 579 10.32 5.34 13.89
CA THR A 579 8.94 5.81 14.08
C THR A 579 8.59 6.95 13.11
N LYS A 580 9.48 7.93 12.92
CA LYS A 580 9.32 9.00 11.90
C LYS A 580 9.18 8.47 10.46
N GLN A 581 9.82 7.35 10.11
CA GLN A 581 9.74 6.76 8.77
C GLN A 581 8.43 6.03 8.52
N ALA A 582 7.83 5.43 9.54
CA ALA A 582 6.45 4.93 9.49
C ALA A 582 5.45 6.10 9.45
N LEU A 583 5.64 7.11 10.31
CA LEU A 583 4.77 8.28 10.40
C LEU A 583 4.70 9.09 9.10
N SER A 584 5.77 9.20 8.32
CA SER A 584 5.74 9.89 7.02
C SER A 584 4.93 9.19 5.92
N LYS A 585 4.48 7.96 6.18
CA LYS A 585 3.56 7.15 5.34
C LYS A 585 2.17 6.98 5.97
N SER A 586 2.00 7.52 7.17
CA SER A 586 0.82 7.43 8.01
C SER A 586 -0.01 8.71 7.90
N PHE A 587 -1.29 8.67 8.30
CA PHE A 587 -2.17 9.82 8.13
C PHE A 587 -3.35 9.83 9.11
N VAL A 588 -3.94 11.00 9.33
CA VAL A 588 -5.22 11.16 10.05
C VAL A 588 -6.26 11.74 9.10
N ILE A 589 -7.43 11.10 9.01
CA ILE A 589 -8.61 11.62 8.32
C ILE A 589 -9.65 12.11 9.34
N VAL A 590 -10.49 13.07 8.92
CA VAL A 590 -11.64 13.56 9.71
C VAL A 590 -12.92 13.17 8.98
N VAL A 591 -13.86 12.55 9.69
CA VAL A 591 -15.13 12.04 9.14
C VAL A 591 -16.32 12.52 9.98
N LYS A 592 -17.46 12.78 9.33
CA LYS A 592 -18.64 13.36 10.00
C LYS A 592 -19.46 12.39 10.85
N SER A 593 -19.19 11.08 10.78
CA SER A 593 -20.01 10.07 11.44
C SER A 593 -19.27 8.75 11.65
N LEU A 594 -19.77 7.99 12.63
CA LEU A 594 -19.42 6.61 12.92
C LEU A 594 -19.56 5.69 11.69
N ASP A 595 -20.64 5.85 10.90
CA ASP A 595 -20.82 5.08 9.66
C ASP A 595 -19.75 5.39 8.60
N ALA A 596 -19.34 6.65 8.47
CA ALA A 596 -18.23 7.01 7.59
C ALA A 596 -16.88 6.47 8.09
N ALA A 597 -16.66 6.45 9.41
CA ALA A 597 -15.48 5.85 10.02
C ALA A 597 -15.40 4.34 9.77
N MET A 598 -16.49 3.61 10.00
CA MET A 598 -16.56 2.17 9.78
C MET A 598 -16.56 1.82 8.29
N SER A 599 -17.18 2.62 7.42
CA SER A 599 -17.07 2.44 5.97
C SER A 599 -15.63 2.68 5.46
N PHE A 600 -14.87 3.58 6.08
CA PHE A 600 -13.45 3.74 5.76
C PHE A 600 -12.63 2.57 6.31
N SER A 601 -12.80 2.21 7.59
CA SER A 601 -12.05 1.14 8.26
C SER A 601 -12.26 -0.22 7.58
N ASN A 602 -13.51 -0.61 7.30
CA ASN A 602 -13.80 -1.83 6.53
C ASN A 602 -13.27 -1.77 5.09
N GLY A 603 -13.09 -0.58 4.52
CA GLY A 603 -12.46 -0.38 3.23
C GLY A 603 -10.94 -0.54 3.28
N TYR A 604 -10.29 -0.04 4.33
CA TYR A 604 -8.87 -0.21 4.58
C TYR A 604 -8.55 -1.68 4.92
N GLY A 605 -9.36 -2.31 5.77
CA GLY A 605 -9.18 -3.68 6.26
C GLY A 605 -7.91 -3.82 7.09
N PRO A 606 -7.81 -3.17 8.26
CA PRO A 606 -6.61 -3.15 9.08
C PRO A 606 -6.28 -4.51 9.71
N GLU A 607 -5.00 -4.73 9.99
CA GLU A 607 -4.54 -5.72 10.96
C GLU A 607 -5.13 -5.46 12.36
N HIS A 608 -4.85 -4.29 12.93
CA HIS A 608 -5.36 -3.86 14.23
C HIS A 608 -6.34 -2.69 14.10
N LEU A 609 -7.53 -2.83 14.68
CA LEU A 609 -8.56 -1.79 14.76
C LEU A 609 -8.77 -1.34 16.21
N VAL A 610 -8.33 -0.14 16.56
CA VAL A 610 -8.59 0.46 17.88
C VAL A 610 -9.81 1.38 17.79
N VAL A 611 -10.71 1.34 18.78
CA VAL A 611 -11.91 2.19 18.86
C VAL A 611 -11.95 2.90 20.22
N GLN A 612 -11.30 4.07 20.31
CA GLN A 612 -11.36 4.95 21.48
C GLN A 612 -12.48 5.98 21.30
N ALA A 613 -13.75 5.61 21.49
CA ALA A 613 -14.90 6.50 21.28
C ALA A 613 -15.82 6.56 22.52
N ALA A 614 -16.72 7.56 22.57
CA ALA A 614 -17.69 7.75 23.67
C ALA A 614 -18.65 6.56 23.86
N ASN A 615 -18.94 5.83 22.78
CA ASN A 615 -19.68 4.56 22.79
C ASN A 615 -19.02 3.58 21.78
N PRO A 616 -18.02 2.78 22.21
CA PRO A 616 -17.29 1.87 21.32
C PRO A 616 -18.19 0.77 20.73
N GLU A 617 -19.16 0.25 21.47
CA GLU A 617 -19.99 -0.89 21.04
C GLU A 617 -20.79 -0.60 19.76
N ALA A 618 -21.20 0.66 19.54
CA ALA A 618 -21.89 1.08 18.31
C ALA A 618 -21.02 0.96 17.04
N TYR A 619 -19.70 0.85 17.18
CA TYR A 619 -18.77 0.53 16.09
C TYR A 619 -18.63 -0.98 15.88
N LEU A 620 -18.72 -1.80 16.95
CA LEU A 620 -18.51 -3.25 16.91
C LEU A 620 -19.51 -3.96 15.99
N GLU A 621 -20.79 -3.58 16.07
CA GLU A 621 -21.86 -4.10 15.21
C GLU A 621 -21.62 -3.88 13.70
N LYS A 622 -20.68 -2.99 13.34
CA LYS A 622 -20.36 -2.60 11.97
C LYS A 622 -18.97 -3.06 11.53
N VAL A 623 -18.26 -3.85 12.34
CA VAL A 623 -16.99 -4.47 11.92
C VAL A 623 -17.27 -5.55 10.88
N VAL A 624 -16.65 -5.39 9.71
CA VAL A 624 -16.70 -6.37 8.60
C VAL A 624 -15.30 -6.88 8.29
N ASN A 625 -14.29 -6.00 8.26
CA ASN A 625 -12.90 -6.36 7.93
C ASN A 625 -11.93 -5.75 8.95
N ALA A 626 -11.43 -6.55 9.90
CA ALA A 626 -10.33 -6.23 10.80
C ALA A 626 -9.66 -7.54 11.27
N GLY A 627 -8.34 -7.55 11.51
CA GLY A 627 -7.64 -8.72 12.03
C GLY A 627 -7.92 -8.98 13.52
N SER A 628 -7.84 -7.92 14.33
CA SER A 628 -8.28 -7.86 15.73
C SER A 628 -8.86 -6.48 16.04
N VAL A 629 -9.71 -6.39 17.07
CA VAL A 629 -10.42 -5.16 17.46
C VAL A 629 -10.23 -4.88 18.94
N PHE A 630 -9.93 -3.63 19.27
CA PHE A 630 -9.66 -3.13 20.62
C PHE A 630 -10.66 -2.03 20.98
N MET A 631 -11.28 -2.14 22.16
CA MET A 631 -12.51 -1.41 22.49
C MET A 631 -12.33 -0.51 23.72
N GLY A 632 -12.45 0.81 23.51
CA GLY A 632 -12.39 1.82 24.57
C GLY A 632 -10.98 2.22 24.99
N ALA A 633 -10.89 3.32 25.76
CA ALA A 633 -9.64 4.00 26.14
C ALA A 633 -8.66 3.21 27.02
N TYR A 634 -9.01 1.99 27.44
CA TYR A 634 -8.16 1.11 28.27
C TYR A 634 -7.79 -0.22 27.57
N ALA A 635 -8.01 -0.32 26.26
CA ALA A 635 -7.62 -1.45 25.44
C ALA A 635 -6.57 -1.02 24.40
N PRO A 636 -5.31 -0.75 24.81
CA PRO A 636 -4.25 -0.45 23.85
C PRO A 636 -3.85 -1.71 23.07
N GLU A 637 -3.31 -1.52 21.86
CA GLU A 637 -2.89 -2.61 20.97
C GLU A 637 -1.92 -3.59 21.65
N SER A 638 -0.97 -3.05 22.42
CA SER A 638 0.05 -3.83 23.14
C SER A 638 -0.53 -4.84 24.14
N CYS A 639 -1.76 -4.65 24.63
CA CYS A 639 -2.41 -5.68 25.45
C CYS A 639 -2.71 -6.93 24.62
N GLY A 640 -3.04 -6.80 23.33
CA GLY A 640 -3.27 -7.91 22.40
C GLY A 640 -1.98 -8.57 21.90
N ASP A 641 -0.91 -7.79 21.70
CA ASP A 641 0.42 -8.30 21.31
C ASP A 641 1.04 -9.27 22.33
N TYR A 642 0.70 -9.08 23.61
CA TYR A 642 1.34 -9.78 24.71
C TYR A 642 0.35 -10.63 25.52
N ALA A 643 -0.66 -10.05 26.18
CA ALA A 643 -1.19 -10.64 27.41
C ALA A 643 -2.73 -10.77 27.54
N SER A 644 -3.54 -10.20 26.65
CA SER A 644 -5.02 -10.28 26.74
C SER A 644 -5.54 -11.71 26.47
N GLY A 645 -4.85 -12.45 25.61
CA GLY A 645 -5.20 -13.79 25.14
C GLY A 645 -5.62 -13.88 23.67
N THR A 646 -5.91 -12.75 23.02
CA THR A 646 -6.07 -12.68 21.55
C THR A 646 -4.77 -13.04 20.83
N ASN A 647 -4.84 -13.39 19.55
CA ASN A 647 -3.66 -13.75 18.77
C ASN A 647 -3.15 -12.57 17.93
N HIS A 648 -1.87 -12.23 18.02
CA HIS A 648 -1.27 -11.14 17.25
C HIS A 648 -0.70 -11.55 15.88
N CYS A 649 -0.77 -12.83 15.50
CA CYS A 649 -0.40 -13.24 14.15
C CYS A 649 -1.59 -13.00 13.19
N LEU A 650 -1.62 -11.81 12.60
CA LEU A 650 -2.79 -11.24 11.93
C LEU A 650 -2.56 -10.88 10.45
N PRO A 651 -3.65 -10.72 9.67
CA PRO A 651 -3.57 -10.52 8.22
C PRO A 651 -3.49 -9.02 7.85
N THR A 652 -2.27 -8.50 7.73
CA THR A 652 -1.99 -7.09 7.39
C THR A 652 -2.32 -6.74 5.94
N SER A 653 -2.20 -5.46 5.56
CA SER A 653 -2.27 -4.98 4.18
C SER A 653 -3.61 -5.17 3.47
N GLY A 654 -4.72 -5.20 4.22
CA GLY A 654 -6.04 -5.48 3.66
C GLY A 654 -6.36 -6.97 3.53
N TYR A 655 -5.46 -7.89 3.91
CA TYR A 655 -5.77 -9.32 3.91
C TYR A 655 -6.85 -9.70 4.94
N ALA A 656 -7.08 -8.87 5.96
CA ALA A 656 -8.24 -8.93 6.87
C ALA A 656 -9.62 -8.90 6.17
N ARG A 657 -9.67 -8.61 4.86
CA ARG A 657 -10.88 -8.73 4.02
C ARG A 657 -11.22 -10.17 3.61
N GLN A 658 -10.35 -11.15 3.87
CA GLN A 658 -10.53 -12.55 3.45
C GLN A 658 -9.82 -13.59 4.35
N PHE A 659 -8.85 -13.17 5.18
CA PHE A 659 -8.24 -13.98 6.23
C PHE A 659 -8.66 -13.46 7.61
N GLY A 660 -8.73 -14.36 8.59
CA GLY A 660 -8.74 -14.01 10.01
C GLY A 660 -7.37 -14.30 10.65
N GLY A 661 -7.19 -13.87 11.90
CA GLY A 661 -6.00 -14.16 12.70
C GLY A 661 -5.75 -15.65 12.96
N VAL A 662 -4.54 -15.97 13.45
CA VAL A 662 -4.23 -17.33 13.92
C VAL A 662 -5.14 -17.71 15.09
N SER A 663 -5.66 -18.93 15.05
CA SER A 663 -6.64 -19.49 15.98
C SER A 663 -6.41 -20.99 16.16
N THR A 664 -7.13 -21.65 17.06
CA THR A 664 -7.09 -23.12 17.17
C THR A 664 -7.62 -23.79 15.90
N ASP A 665 -8.58 -23.19 15.20
CA ASP A 665 -9.06 -23.68 13.89
C ASP A 665 -7.98 -23.59 12.80
N THR A 666 -7.02 -22.66 12.89
CA THR A 666 -5.91 -22.52 11.91
C THR A 666 -5.08 -23.80 11.79
N TYR A 667 -5.04 -24.63 12.84
CA TYR A 667 -4.29 -25.88 12.92
C TYR A 667 -5.15 -27.15 12.77
N ILE A 668 -6.42 -26.99 12.35
CA ILE A 668 -7.41 -28.07 12.24
C ILE A 668 -7.87 -28.25 10.79
N LYS A 669 -7.98 -29.52 10.37
CA LYS A 669 -8.70 -29.97 9.18
C LYS A 669 -10.13 -30.35 9.59
N TYR A 670 -11.14 -29.90 8.85
CA TYR A 670 -12.51 -30.34 9.05
C TYR A 670 -12.89 -31.42 8.03
N VAL A 671 -12.95 -32.67 8.47
CA VAL A 671 -13.30 -33.83 7.62
C VAL A 671 -14.80 -34.08 7.69
N THR A 672 -15.47 -34.16 6.55
CA THR A 672 -16.87 -34.57 6.45
C THR A 672 -17.00 -36.09 6.48
N VAL A 673 -18.02 -36.60 7.18
CA VAL A 673 -18.31 -38.04 7.26
C VAL A 673 -19.81 -38.28 7.06
N GLN A 674 -20.16 -39.04 6.03
CA GLN A 674 -21.53 -39.41 5.69
C GLN A 674 -21.81 -40.88 6.02
N LYS A 675 -22.95 -41.15 6.66
CA LYS A 675 -23.43 -42.49 6.98
C LYS A 675 -24.88 -42.64 6.49
N LEU A 676 -25.08 -43.50 5.51
CA LEU A 676 -26.40 -43.84 4.99
C LEU A 676 -26.82 -45.22 5.50
N THR A 677 -28.09 -45.33 5.87
CA THR A 677 -28.78 -46.62 6.06
C THR A 677 -29.36 -47.09 4.72
N ALA A 678 -29.76 -48.37 4.62
CA ALA A 678 -30.48 -48.87 3.44
C ALA A 678 -31.78 -48.10 3.16
N ALA A 679 -32.48 -47.64 4.21
CA ALA A 679 -33.66 -46.79 4.10
C ALA A 679 -33.32 -45.37 3.61
N GLY A 680 -32.23 -44.78 4.09
CA GLY A 680 -31.74 -43.47 3.63
C GLY A 680 -31.30 -43.51 2.17
N LEU A 681 -30.55 -44.54 1.76
CA LEU A 681 -30.14 -44.74 0.37
C LEU A 681 -31.34 -44.92 -0.57
N LYS A 682 -32.41 -45.62 -0.13
CA LYS A 682 -33.68 -45.68 -0.87
C LYS A 682 -34.36 -44.32 -1.09
N ARG A 683 -34.12 -43.33 -0.22
CA ARG A 683 -34.68 -41.98 -0.36
C ARG A 683 -33.82 -41.09 -1.25
N VAL A 684 -32.52 -40.98 -0.95
CA VAL A 684 -31.61 -40.06 -1.66
C VAL A 684 -31.11 -40.63 -2.99
N GLY A 685 -31.01 -41.95 -3.11
CA GLY A 685 -30.44 -42.66 -4.26
C GLY A 685 -31.05 -42.28 -5.61
N PRO A 686 -32.39 -42.37 -5.79
CA PRO A 686 -33.03 -42.01 -7.07
C PRO A 686 -32.75 -40.56 -7.51
N HIS A 687 -32.57 -39.63 -6.58
CA HIS A 687 -32.19 -38.25 -6.91
C HIS A 687 -30.73 -38.16 -7.39
N VAL A 688 -29.82 -38.92 -6.77
CA VAL A 688 -28.41 -39.01 -7.19
C VAL A 688 -28.28 -39.69 -8.57
N GLU A 689 -29.10 -40.71 -8.86
CA GLU A 689 -29.11 -41.35 -10.18
C GLU A 689 -29.53 -40.38 -11.29
N VAL A 690 -30.60 -39.60 -11.08
CA VAL A 690 -31.08 -38.60 -12.05
C VAL A 690 -30.06 -37.46 -12.25
N ILE A 691 -29.39 -36.99 -11.18
CA ILE A 691 -28.35 -35.95 -11.30
C ILE A 691 -27.13 -36.51 -12.05
N ALA A 692 -26.68 -37.72 -11.70
CA ALA A 692 -25.55 -38.35 -12.38
C ALA A 692 -25.83 -38.71 -13.84
N ASP A 693 -27.08 -38.96 -14.23
CA ASP A 693 -27.48 -39.06 -15.65
C ASP A 693 -27.38 -37.71 -16.38
N VAL A 694 -27.78 -36.61 -15.73
CA VAL A 694 -27.67 -35.24 -16.30
C VAL A 694 -26.21 -34.77 -16.40
N GLU A 695 -25.33 -35.25 -15.51
CA GLU A 695 -23.88 -35.01 -15.55
C GLU A 695 -23.13 -36.01 -16.46
N GLU A 696 -23.84 -36.95 -17.11
CA GLU A 696 -23.29 -38.05 -17.93
C GLU A 696 -22.30 -39.00 -17.18
N LEU A 697 -22.35 -39.00 -15.84
CA LEU A 697 -21.47 -39.77 -14.96
C LEU A 697 -22.04 -41.16 -14.64
N GLU A 698 -22.19 -42.02 -15.66
CA GLU A 698 -22.77 -43.37 -15.54
C GLU A 698 -22.17 -44.19 -14.36
N ALA A 699 -20.86 -44.12 -14.14
CA ALA A 699 -20.19 -44.82 -13.05
C ALA A 699 -20.65 -44.37 -11.65
N HIS A 700 -20.98 -43.09 -11.47
CA HIS A 700 -21.53 -42.54 -10.22
C HIS A 700 -22.97 -43.01 -10.00
N ARG A 701 -23.79 -43.00 -11.05
CA ARG A 701 -25.15 -43.57 -11.03
C ARG A 701 -25.13 -45.06 -10.67
N ASN A 702 -24.35 -45.85 -11.39
CA ASN A 702 -24.27 -47.31 -11.24
C ASN A 702 -23.85 -47.73 -9.82
N ALA A 703 -23.00 -46.93 -9.16
CA ALA A 703 -22.64 -47.13 -7.76
C ALA A 703 -23.85 -47.05 -6.81
N VAL A 704 -24.88 -46.26 -7.14
CA VAL A 704 -26.18 -46.26 -6.44
C VAL A 704 -27.05 -47.43 -6.92
N THR A 705 -27.18 -47.63 -8.23
CA THR A 705 -28.10 -48.62 -8.83
C THR A 705 -27.86 -50.04 -8.33
N ILE A 706 -26.60 -50.48 -8.29
CA ILE A 706 -26.24 -51.83 -7.79
C ILE A 706 -26.62 -52.01 -6.31
N ARG A 707 -26.54 -50.94 -5.50
CA ARG A 707 -26.91 -50.98 -4.08
C ARG A 707 -28.42 -51.02 -3.90
N LEU A 708 -29.18 -50.18 -4.62
CA LEU A 708 -30.65 -50.20 -4.61
C LEU A 708 -31.19 -51.56 -5.08
N ALA A 709 -30.63 -52.12 -6.16
CA ALA A 709 -31.01 -53.43 -6.67
C ALA A 709 -30.77 -54.57 -5.67
N LYS A 710 -29.69 -54.53 -4.88
CA LYS A 710 -29.45 -55.51 -3.80
C LYS A 710 -30.46 -55.39 -2.66
N ILE A 711 -30.72 -54.18 -2.15
CA ILE A 711 -31.71 -53.94 -1.09
C ILE A 711 -33.12 -54.38 -1.53
N GLY A 712 -33.46 -54.20 -2.81
CA GLY A 712 -34.71 -54.71 -3.39
C GLY A 712 -34.80 -56.25 -3.38
N ARG A 713 -33.71 -56.95 -3.70
CA ARG A 713 -33.65 -58.42 -3.71
C ARG A 713 -33.80 -59.01 -2.31
N GLU A 714 -33.11 -58.44 -1.31
CA GLU A 714 -33.18 -58.91 0.10
C GLU A 714 -34.61 -58.81 0.66
N LEU A 715 -35.28 -57.67 0.45
CA LEU A 715 -36.67 -57.51 0.86
C LEU A 715 -37.61 -58.45 0.09
N SER A 716 -37.40 -58.70 -1.20
CA SER A 716 -38.21 -59.66 -1.97
C SER A 716 -38.16 -61.10 -1.44
N TRP A 717 -37.18 -61.45 -0.58
CA TRP A 717 -37.09 -62.72 0.11
C TRP A 717 -37.77 -62.69 1.48
N LEU A 718 -37.59 -61.60 2.24
CA LEU A 718 -38.29 -61.36 3.51
C LEU A 718 -39.81 -61.18 3.32
N ASP A 719 -40.26 -60.52 2.26
CA ASP A 719 -41.68 -60.37 1.92
C ASP A 719 -42.32 -61.71 1.56
N LYS A 720 -41.56 -62.64 0.93
CA LYS A 720 -42.00 -64.01 0.65
C LYS A 720 -42.09 -64.85 1.93
N LEU A 721 -41.13 -64.71 2.85
CA LEU A 721 -41.23 -65.32 4.18
C LEU A 721 -42.38 -64.72 5.01
N GLY A 722 -42.59 -63.41 4.94
CA GLY A 722 -43.71 -62.71 5.57
C GLY A 722 -45.06 -62.98 4.90
N ALA A 723 -45.09 -63.62 3.72
CA ALA A 723 -46.29 -64.21 3.13
C ALA A 723 -46.49 -65.66 3.62
N LEU A 724 -45.42 -66.47 3.69
CA LEU A 724 -45.45 -67.83 4.24
C LEU A 724 -45.89 -67.86 5.71
N CYS A 725 -45.36 -66.98 6.56
CA CYS A 725 -45.80 -66.80 7.96
C CYS A 725 -47.15 -66.06 8.11
N ARG A 726 -47.89 -65.86 7.02
CA ARG A 726 -49.32 -65.49 7.00
C ARG A 726 -50.18 -66.52 6.24
N PHE A 727 -49.59 -67.69 5.95
CA PHE A 727 -50.21 -68.82 5.26
C PHE A 727 -50.16 -70.10 6.12
N CYS A 728 -49.17 -70.19 7.00
CA CYS A 728 -49.22 -70.97 8.25
C CYS A 728 -49.94 -70.17 9.35
#